data_AF-A0AAN7ULW6-F1
#
_entry.id   AF-A0AAN7ULW6-F1
#
_cell.length_a   1.000
_cell.length_b   1.000
_cell.length_c   1.000
_cell.angle_alpha   90.00
_cell.angle_beta   90.00
_cell.angle_gamma   90.00
#
_symmetry.space_group_name_H-M   'P 1'
#
loop_
_entity.id
_entity.type
_entity.pdbx_description
1 polymer ?
#
loop_
_entity_poly.entity_id
_entity_poly.type
_entity_poly.pdbx_seq_one_letter_code
_entity_poly.pdbx_strand_id
1 'polypeptide(L)'
;MGALLLLFIRFLFFENKHHIRNYNYNGDSNNTIRNNKKLKKYFIISIFLYTSSIIGFIFTLSSFSSWNYLPIELTTIGSILIALFYILYQLIIQFEVDRKKRIFKVRKNKNKKYFIQSPPNFNNGILINSNNNNNNNNNNDNNNNNNNGDNIINSPNIKENILLESLNSSSQKYDQIKNQHGDDIDVDVINDDDDEEEEFEGQQYHHNENKSFYNYNNQIDPKLSFLERYKKRIVYFAKDVIETIKFKPKLSIALISISLIIAILIPVLLNDVCICSHPMNVSTSFSRKLFQESYCKNGEICFLYLTLPKDPSTSMILQIHTYNKPLNIDISIKVDDNDQTNNNNNIINISKFNFISMSKIIKDYPRYISYIDFKGLKENTTYNFKVNITSKELNGGKQILNSYDGVNEFKFKTFSNQSTNSTIKFISGGDIVINKDSKDLANHASKNFNPDFIVVGGDVVYEDGIGACYRRWDEKLSFFNTYFNLKFISNNNNSNNSSLFLKPILLSIGNHEAGAFYQTHKQVPFYFKYFLFELDGFKDGVDENRSSYHIHKISSHASIVSLDSCVVSTWNQQTQWLDNQWSNDEFINTSKLVVYHHPIYPAWSLDGLIPESGREAMLPLFDRFQIPFVFENHEHIFRRTKPLTDNKIVVVNDNGDGNNNNGNNYLNSSTFQGTYYAGSGSFGISPTNTIPSQNDSSLPWYLAKRSYCNHLWYVTINQKEILVEAFAPDGNKFDKIKYVRN
;
A
#
# COMPACT_ATOMS: atom_id res chain seq x y z
N MET A 1 3.83 18.82 -0.09
CA MET A 1 4.54 20.02 -0.59
C MET A 1 3.75 20.76 -1.68
N GLY A 2 3.35 20.13 -2.79
CA GLY A 2 2.62 20.81 -3.89
C GLY A 2 1.36 21.59 -3.48
N ALA A 3 0.56 21.07 -2.54
CA ALA A 3 -0.62 21.77 -2.02
C ALA A 3 -0.30 23.15 -1.40
N LEU A 4 0.83 23.27 -0.69
CA LEU A 4 1.33 24.52 -0.11
C LEU A 4 1.85 25.48 -1.20
N LEU A 5 2.54 24.95 -2.22
CA LEU A 5 3.01 25.75 -3.36
C LEU A 5 1.84 26.38 -4.12
N LEU A 6 0.74 25.65 -4.33
CA LEU A 6 -0.48 26.20 -4.95
C LEU A 6 -1.11 27.34 -4.13
N LEU A 7 -1.11 27.24 -2.79
CA LEU A 7 -1.55 28.35 -1.93
C LEU A 7 -0.60 29.54 -1.98
N PHE A 8 0.71 29.28 -2.05
CA PHE A 8 1.72 30.33 -2.15
C PHE A 8 1.65 31.09 -3.48
N ILE A 9 1.44 30.38 -4.60
CA ILE A 9 1.18 30.98 -5.92
C ILE A 9 -0.11 31.82 -5.88
N ARG A 10 -1.19 31.30 -5.27
CA ARG A 10 -2.43 32.06 -5.07
C ARG A 10 -2.17 33.34 -4.25
N PHE A 11 -1.44 33.23 -3.14
CA PHE A 11 -1.11 34.36 -2.27
C PHE A 11 -0.30 35.45 -3.00
N LEU A 12 0.78 35.07 -3.68
CA LEU A 12 1.66 36.04 -4.38
C LEU A 12 0.98 36.74 -5.56
N PHE A 13 0.30 35.99 -6.43
CA PHE A 13 -0.15 36.52 -7.72
C PHE A 13 -1.64 36.90 -7.76
N PHE A 14 -2.46 36.36 -6.85
CA PHE A 14 -3.93 36.48 -6.91
C PHE A 14 -4.58 37.08 -5.67
N GLU A 15 -3.88 37.20 -4.53
CA GLU A 15 -4.39 37.84 -3.31
C GLU A 15 -4.14 39.37 -3.25
N ASN A 16 -4.01 40.00 -4.42
CA ASN A 16 -3.63 41.39 -4.53
C ASN A 16 -4.79 42.35 -4.19
N LYS A 17 -4.82 42.81 -2.92
CA LYS A 17 -5.85 43.68 -2.31
C LYS A 17 -6.12 44.98 -3.09
N HIS A 18 -5.21 45.42 -3.96
CA HIS A 18 -5.33 46.70 -4.68
C HIS A 18 -6.29 46.68 -5.88
N HIS A 19 -6.50 45.54 -6.55
CA HIS A 19 -7.38 45.48 -7.73
C HIS A 19 -8.86 45.81 -7.43
N ILE A 20 -9.27 45.73 -6.16
CA ILE A 20 -10.63 46.00 -5.72
C ILE A 20 -10.84 47.48 -5.37
N ARG A 21 -9.77 48.22 -5.05
CA ARG A 21 -9.84 49.65 -4.68
C ARG A 21 -10.15 50.56 -5.89
N ASN A 22 -9.60 50.27 -7.07
CA ASN A 22 -9.73 51.14 -8.24
C ASN A 22 -11.09 51.03 -8.96
N TYR A 23 -11.95 50.06 -8.61
CA TYR A 23 -13.27 49.86 -9.25
C TYR A 23 -14.32 50.92 -8.87
N ASN A 24 -13.98 51.89 -8.01
CA ASN A 24 -14.89 52.92 -7.52
C ASN A 24 -14.65 54.31 -8.14
N TYR A 25 -13.67 54.48 -9.04
CA TYR A 25 -13.23 55.83 -9.46
C TYR A 25 -13.72 56.31 -10.84
N ASN A 26 -13.76 55.47 -11.88
CA ASN A 26 -14.17 55.90 -13.23
C ASN A 26 -15.51 55.28 -13.65
N GLY A 27 -16.47 56.16 -13.98
CA GLY A 27 -17.85 55.80 -14.35
C GLY A 27 -18.04 55.46 -15.82
N ASP A 28 -17.10 54.68 -16.40
CA ASP A 28 -16.99 54.46 -17.83
C ASP A 28 -17.49 53.04 -18.24
N SER A 29 -18.54 53.00 -19.08
CA SER A 29 -19.39 51.83 -19.32
C SER A 29 -18.71 50.73 -20.14
N ASN A 30 -17.92 51.11 -21.14
CA ASN A 30 -17.23 50.16 -22.02
C ASN A 30 -16.05 49.48 -21.31
N ASN A 31 -15.33 50.23 -20.47
CA ASN A 31 -14.30 49.67 -19.59
C ASN A 31 -14.85 48.65 -18.58
N THR A 32 -16.12 48.77 -18.16
CA THR A 32 -16.71 47.86 -17.18
C THR A 32 -16.85 46.43 -17.71
N ILE A 33 -17.14 46.24 -19.01
CA ILE A 33 -17.31 44.91 -19.62
C ILE A 33 -15.96 44.19 -19.76
N ARG A 34 -14.93 44.88 -20.23
CA ARG A 34 -13.56 44.32 -20.39
C ARG A 34 -12.96 43.95 -19.04
N ASN A 35 -13.19 44.76 -18.00
CA ASN A 35 -12.77 44.48 -16.63
C ASN A 35 -13.57 43.34 -15.98
N ASN A 36 -14.88 43.21 -16.25
CA ASN A 36 -15.67 42.06 -15.79
C ASN A 36 -15.18 40.72 -16.39
N LYS A 37 -14.76 40.68 -17.66
CA LYS A 37 -14.14 39.47 -18.26
C LYS A 37 -12.81 39.11 -17.58
N LYS A 38 -11.95 40.10 -17.28
CA LYS A 38 -10.71 39.87 -16.51
C LYS A 38 -11.00 39.36 -15.09
N LEU A 39 -11.94 39.98 -14.36
CA LEU A 39 -12.35 39.55 -13.01
C LEU A 39 -12.85 38.10 -13.00
N LYS A 40 -13.69 37.72 -13.98
CA LYS A 40 -14.20 36.35 -14.13
C LYS A 40 -13.06 35.35 -14.37
N LYS A 41 -12.05 35.70 -15.17
CA LYS A 41 -10.86 34.85 -15.39
C LYS A 41 -10.03 34.68 -14.11
N TYR A 42 -9.77 35.76 -13.38
CA TYR A 42 -9.08 35.70 -12.08
C TYR A 42 -9.83 34.85 -11.04
N PHE A 43 -11.15 34.98 -10.97
CA PHE A 43 -12.02 34.19 -10.10
C PHE A 43 -11.93 32.69 -10.42
N ILE A 44 -12.00 32.30 -11.70
CA ILE A 44 -11.87 30.91 -12.14
C ILE A 44 -10.49 30.34 -11.79
N ILE A 45 -9.40 31.08 -12.06
CA ILE A 45 -8.04 30.62 -11.75
C ILE A 45 -7.83 30.49 -10.23
N SER A 46 -8.32 31.44 -9.43
CA SER A 46 -8.26 31.38 -7.96
C SER A 46 -8.99 30.14 -7.42
N ILE A 47 -10.19 29.83 -7.95
CA ILE A 47 -10.95 28.62 -7.61
C ILE A 47 -10.21 27.34 -8.03
N PHE A 48 -9.55 27.33 -9.18
CA PHE A 48 -8.80 26.16 -9.66
C PHE A 48 -7.56 25.86 -8.79
N LEU A 49 -6.73 26.86 -8.51
CA LEU A 49 -5.57 26.71 -7.61
C LEU A 49 -6.01 26.28 -6.20
N TYR A 50 -7.13 26.81 -5.74
CA TYR A 50 -7.74 26.52 -4.46
C TYR A 50 -8.25 25.07 -4.34
N THR A 51 -9.08 24.62 -5.29
CA THR A 51 -9.60 23.25 -5.31
C THR A 51 -8.47 22.23 -5.43
N SER A 52 -7.49 22.49 -6.29
CA SER A 52 -6.28 21.67 -6.44
C SER A 52 -5.48 21.57 -5.12
N SER A 53 -5.40 22.64 -4.34
CA SER A 53 -4.73 22.60 -3.02
C SER A 53 -5.50 21.76 -1.99
N ILE A 54 -6.83 21.93 -1.87
CA ILE A 54 -7.64 21.09 -0.98
C ILE A 54 -7.48 19.61 -1.33
N ILE A 55 -7.60 19.28 -2.62
CA ILE A 55 -7.41 17.93 -3.12
C ILE A 55 -6.05 17.41 -2.68
N GLY A 56 -4.97 18.18 -2.90
CA GLY A 56 -3.62 17.82 -2.42
C GLY A 56 -3.52 17.59 -0.91
N PHE A 57 -4.22 18.36 -0.07
CA PHE A 57 -4.26 18.12 1.39
C PHE A 57 -5.05 16.85 1.75
N ILE A 58 -6.20 16.60 1.12
CA ILE A 58 -6.99 15.38 1.36
C ILE A 58 -6.24 14.14 0.88
N PHE A 59 -5.56 14.20 -0.27
CA PHE A 59 -4.65 13.15 -0.74
C PHE A 59 -3.52 12.89 0.28
N THR A 60 -2.91 13.95 0.83
CA THR A 60 -1.87 13.82 1.86
C THR A 60 -2.40 13.16 3.13
N LEU A 61 -3.63 13.49 3.58
CA LEU A 61 -4.23 12.83 4.73
C LEU A 61 -4.58 11.36 4.42
N SER A 62 -5.03 11.08 3.19
CA SER A 62 -5.35 9.73 2.72
C SER A 62 -4.13 8.82 2.62
N SER A 63 -2.93 9.35 2.32
CA SER A 63 -1.69 8.54 2.35
C SER A 63 -1.32 8.09 3.77
N PHE A 64 -1.55 8.93 4.81
CA PHE A 64 -1.39 8.47 6.20
C PHE A 64 -2.35 7.33 6.56
N SER A 65 -3.59 7.34 6.04
CA SER A 65 -4.52 6.21 6.20
C SER A 65 -4.02 4.96 5.49
N SER A 66 -3.51 5.11 4.28
CA SER A 66 -2.99 4.02 3.44
C SER A 66 -1.78 3.31 4.08
N TRP A 67 -0.99 4.06 4.84
CA TRP A 67 0.18 3.57 5.59
C TRP A 67 -0.15 3.17 7.05
N ASN A 68 -1.43 3.02 7.40
CA ASN A 68 -1.89 2.64 8.75
C ASN A 68 -1.54 3.62 9.90
N TYR A 69 -1.07 4.84 9.61
CA TYR A 69 -0.83 5.85 10.65
C TYR A 69 -2.13 6.45 11.21
N LEU A 70 -3.22 6.41 10.42
CA LEU A 70 -4.55 6.88 10.82
C LEU A 70 -5.63 5.88 10.40
N PRO A 71 -6.66 5.65 11.22
CA PRO A 71 -7.90 5.00 10.78
C PRO A 71 -8.57 5.77 9.64
N ILE A 72 -9.30 5.05 8.78
CA ILE A 72 -10.01 5.65 7.64
C ILE A 72 -11.14 6.58 8.09
N GLU A 73 -11.75 6.29 9.23
CA GLU A 73 -12.81 7.10 9.85
C GLU A 73 -12.26 8.45 10.29
N LEU A 74 -11.11 8.46 10.98
CA LEU A 74 -10.44 9.70 11.41
C LEU A 74 -9.89 10.48 10.22
N THR A 75 -9.38 9.80 9.20
CA THR A 75 -8.95 10.39 7.93
C THR A 75 -10.12 11.06 7.20
N THR A 76 -11.28 10.42 7.16
CA THR A 76 -12.49 10.95 6.52
C THR A 76 -13.06 12.14 7.31
N ILE A 77 -13.16 12.04 8.64
CA ILE A 77 -13.60 13.14 9.51
C ILE A 77 -12.64 14.33 9.38
N GLY A 78 -11.32 14.10 9.43
CA GLY A 78 -10.31 15.13 9.23
C GLY A 78 -10.40 15.79 7.87
N SER A 79 -10.60 15.00 6.80
CA SER A 79 -10.81 15.50 5.44
C SER A 79 -12.06 16.38 5.34
N ILE A 80 -13.18 15.95 5.93
CA ILE A 80 -14.43 16.73 5.99
C ILE A 80 -14.21 18.05 6.73
N LEU A 81 -13.58 18.03 7.90
CA LEU A 81 -13.32 19.22 8.71
C LEU A 81 -12.42 20.23 7.98
N ILE A 82 -11.33 19.75 7.37
CA ILE A 82 -10.42 20.59 6.57
C ILE A 82 -11.18 21.19 5.40
N ALA A 83 -11.88 20.37 4.61
CA ALA A 83 -12.57 20.80 3.40
C ALA A 83 -13.71 21.79 3.68
N LEU A 84 -14.50 21.54 4.74
CA LEU A 84 -15.54 22.47 5.21
C LEU A 84 -14.94 23.79 5.70
N PHE A 85 -13.98 23.74 6.63
CA PHE A 85 -13.34 24.95 7.17
C PHE A 85 -12.78 25.83 6.06
N TYR A 86 -12.07 25.21 5.11
CA TYR A 86 -11.42 25.91 4.02
C TYR A 86 -12.43 26.54 3.04
N ILE A 87 -13.54 25.85 2.72
CA ILE A 87 -14.61 26.42 1.87
C ILE A 87 -15.37 27.53 2.56
N LEU A 88 -15.75 27.35 3.82
CA LEU A 88 -16.43 28.39 4.58
C LEU A 88 -15.57 29.67 4.66
N TYR A 89 -14.26 29.52 4.85
CA TYR A 89 -13.30 30.61 4.84
C TYR A 89 -13.21 31.33 3.47
N GLN A 90 -13.11 30.60 2.35
CA GLN A 90 -13.09 31.27 1.02
C GLN A 90 -14.42 31.89 0.64
N LEU A 91 -15.56 31.25 0.96
CA LEU A 91 -16.88 31.83 0.73
C LEU A 91 -16.95 33.22 1.40
N ILE A 92 -16.51 33.32 2.66
CA ILE A 92 -16.44 34.60 3.37
C ILE A 92 -15.57 35.61 2.62
N ILE A 93 -14.30 35.30 2.35
CA ILE A 93 -13.36 36.24 1.68
C ILE A 93 -13.90 36.70 0.32
N GLN A 94 -14.34 35.74 -0.50
CA GLN A 94 -14.69 35.97 -1.89
C GLN A 94 -15.99 36.79 -2.03
N PHE A 95 -16.95 36.60 -1.12
CA PHE A 95 -18.18 37.38 -1.08
C PHE A 95 -18.12 38.58 -0.13
N GLU A 96 -17.04 38.77 0.64
CA GLU A 96 -16.89 39.91 1.56
C GLU A 96 -17.07 41.25 0.83
N VAL A 97 -16.48 41.36 -0.35
CA VAL A 97 -16.48 42.57 -1.19
C VAL A 97 -17.86 42.84 -1.78
N ASP A 98 -18.53 41.83 -2.32
CA ASP A 98 -19.88 42.00 -2.89
C ASP A 98 -20.93 42.24 -1.80
N ARG A 99 -20.77 41.60 -0.63
CA ARG A 99 -21.55 41.87 0.58
C ARG A 99 -21.38 43.31 1.04
N LYS A 100 -20.13 43.80 1.12
CA LYS A 100 -19.81 45.22 1.42
C LYS A 100 -20.44 46.17 0.38
N LYS A 101 -20.28 45.92 -0.92
CA LYS A 101 -20.89 46.72 -2.00
C LYS A 101 -22.42 46.81 -1.86
N ARG A 102 -23.10 45.70 -1.56
CA ARG A 102 -24.58 45.68 -1.39
C ARG A 102 -25.03 46.49 -0.17
N ILE A 103 -24.33 46.39 0.96
CA ILE A 103 -24.62 47.18 2.17
C ILE A 103 -24.49 48.69 1.89
N PHE A 104 -23.46 49.10 1.15
CA PHE A 104 -23.31 50.50 0.71
C PHE A 104 -24.43 50.94 -0.23
N LYS A 105 -24.84 50.11 -1.21
CA LYS A 105 -25.93 50.45 -2.15
C LYS A 105 -27.29 50.58 -1.44
N VAL A 106 -27.59 49.72 -0.47
CA VAL A 106 -28.83 49.80 0.34
C VAL A 106 -28.85 51.06 1.22
N ARG A 107 -27.72 51.44 1.84
CA ARG A 107 -27.61 52.70 2.60
C ARG A 107 -27.76 53.94 1.71
N LYS A 108 -27.14 53.95 0.52
CA LYS A 108 -27.26 55.06 -0.45
C LYS A 108 -28.70 55.26 -0.96
N ASN A 109 -29.49 54.17 -1.06
CA ASN A 109 -30.91 54.26 -1.44
C ASN A 109 -31.83 54.64 -0.27
N LYS A 110 -31.56 54.25 0.98
CA LYS A 110 -32.34 54.71 2.15
C LYS A 110 -32.22 56.22 2.35
N ASN A 111 -31.07 56.82 2.07
CA ASN A 111 -30.86 58.26 2.17
C ASN A 111 -31.42 59.07 0.98
N LYS A 112 -32.19 58.46 0.07
CA LYS A 112 -32.70 59.10 -1.17
C LYS A 112 -34.21 59.39 -1.20
N LYS A 113 -34.94 59.13 -0.11
CA LYS A 113 -36.35 59.54 0.06
C LYS A 113 -36.48 60.45 1.28
N TYR A 114 -36.48 61.76 1.07
CA TYR A 114 -37.27 62.79 1.79
C TYR A 114 -36.93 64.17 1.20
N PHE A 115 -37.49 64.47 0.03
CA PHE A 115 -37.75 65.83 -0.44
C PHE A 115 -38.98 65.74 -1.36
N ILE A 116 -40.14 66.05 -0.80
CA ILE A 116 -41.37 66.35 -1.54
C ILE A 116 -41.71 67.79 -1.16
N GLN A 117 -41.93 68.64 -2.15
CA GLN A 117 -42.27 70.04 -1.97
C GLN A 117 -43.68 70.18 -1.37
N SER A 118 -43.85 71.11 -0.44
CA SER A 118 -45.17 71.52 0.04
C SER A 118 -45.75 72.62 -0.86
N PRO A 119 -47.00 72.52 -1.32
CA PRO A 119 -47.82 73.65 -1.76
C PRO A 119 -48.45 74.38 -0.55
N PRO A 120 -49.02 75.59 -0.73
CA PRO A 120 -49.14 76.59 0.33
C PRO A 120 -50.49 76.60 1.09
N ASN A 121 -50.53 77.47 2.11
CA ASN A 121 -51.64 77.84 3.01
C ASN A 121 -51.91 76.89 4.19
N PHE A 122 -51.51 77.30 5.41
CA PHE A 122 -52.46 77.77 6.43
C PHE A 122 -51.74 78.45 7.60
N ASN A 123 -52.35 79.50 8.17
CA ASN A 123 -51.88 80.19 9.37
C ASN A 123 -52.25 79.42 10.64
N ASN A 124 -51.33 79.30 11.59
CA ASN A 124 -51.39 79.99 12.88
C ASN A 124 -50.21 79.55 13.77
N GLY A 125 -49.60 80.50 14.49
CA GLY A 125 -48.51 80.21 15.43
C GLY A 125 -49.00 80.02 16.86
N ILE A 126 -48.05 79.86 17.79
CA ILE A 126 -48.04 80.44 19.13
C ILE A 126 -46.63 80.27 19.71
N LEU A 127 -46.12 81.31 20.39
CA LEU A 127 -44.86 81.30 21.12
C LEU A 127 -45.03 80.56 22.46
N ILE A 128 -43.93 80.14 23.10
CA ILE A 128 -43.41 80.83 24.31
C ILE A 128 -42.08 80.23 24.78
N ASN A 129 -41.35 81.09 25.47
CA ASN A 129 -39.91 81.16 25.66
C ASN A 129 -39.47 80.61 27.03
N SER A 130 -38.18 80.27 27.15
CA SER A 130 -37.37 80.34 28.39
C SER A 130 -37.67 79.31 29.53
N ASN A 131 -36.76 79.02 30.47
CA ASN A 131 -35.65 79.86 30.94
C ASN A 131 -34.41 79.09 31.47
N ASN A 132 -33.31 79.84 31.63
CA ASN A 132 -32.03 79.48 32.28
C ASN A 132 -32.22 79.18 33.80
N ASN A 133 -31.24 78.74 34.62
CA ASN A 133 -29.84 79.17 34.68
C ASN A 133 -28.90 78.31 35.57
N ASN A 134 -27.60 78.60 35.51
CA ASN A 134 -26.48 78.05 36.33
C ASN A 134 -26.60 78.42 37.84
N ASN A 135 -25.76 78.00 38.81
CA ASN A 135 -24.28 77.90 38.84
C ASN A 135 -23.74 77.25 40.16
N ASN A 136 -22.52 76.68 40.14
CA ASN A 136 -21.40 76.65 41.14
C ASN A 136 -21.65 76.72 42.69
N ASN A 137 -20.85 76.18 43.63
CA ASN A 137 -19.39 75.88 43.64
C ASN A 137 -18.92 74.99 44.86
N ASN A 138 -17.84 74.20 44.66
CA ASN A 138 -16.71 73.81 45.55
C ASN A 138 -16.79 73.33 47.05
N ASN A 139 -16.30 72.09 47.24
CA ASN A 139 -15.19 71.58 48.11
C ASN A 139 -15.22 71.43 49.66
N ASN A 140 -14.79 70.21 50.06
CA ASN A 140 -14.01 69.77 51.26
C ASN A 140 -14.62 69.98 52.67
N ASP A 141 -14.64 69.00 53.60
CA ASP A 141 -13.48 68.19 54.04
C ASP A 141 -13.81 66.84 54.73
N ASN A 142 -12.87 65.90 54.61
CA ASN A 142 -12.42 64.79 55.49
C ASN A 142 -13.33 63.89 56.40
N ASN A 143 -12.95 62.60 56.34
CA ASN A 143 -12.81 61.59 57.42
C ASN A 143 -13.91 60.55 57.75
N ASN A 144 -13.60 59.32 57.27
CA ASN A 144 -13.52 58.04 58.00
C ASN A 144 -14.73 57.10 58.21
N ASN A 145 -14.40 55.83 57.93
CA ASN A 145 -14.89 54.56 58.46
C ASN A 145 -16.13 53.85 57.84
N ASN A 146 -15.77 52.84 57.05
CA ASN A 146 -16.21 51.44 57.15
C ASN A 146 -17.57 51.00 56.55
N ASN A 147 -17.43 50.57 55.29
CA ASN A 147 -17.72 49.21 54.82
C ASN A 147 -19.15 48.65 54.83
N ASN A 148 -19.67 48.60 53.61
CA ASN A 148 -20.24 47.42 52.94
C ASN A 148 -21.63 46.91 53.35
N GLY A 149 -22.55 46.91 52.37
CA GLY A 149 -23.56 45.85 52.35
C GLY A 149 -24.78 45.96 51.42
N ASP A 150 -24.98 47.04 50.65
CA ASP A 150 -26.25 47.22 49.92
C ASP A 150 -26.43 46.28 48.70
N ASN A 151 -27.61 45.66 48.62
CA ASN A 151 -28.63 45.77 47.54
C ASN A 151 -29.44 44.44 47.40
N ILE A 152 -30.78 44.37 47.46
CA ILE A 152 -31.86 45.12 46.74
C ILE A 152 -31.95 44.70 45.26
N ILE A 153 -33.09 44.34 44.66
CA ILE A 153 -34.37 43.75 45.15
C ILE A 153 -35.14 43.16 43.94
N ASN A 154 -36.20 42.41 44.23
CA ASN A 154 -37.15 41.76 43.33
C ASN A 154 -37.73 42.58 42.14
N SER A 155 -38.22 41.80 41.16
CA SER A 155 -39.38 42.07 40.29
C SER A 155 -40.25 40.79 40.38
N PRO A 156 -41.61 40.81 40.42
CA PRO A 156 -42.41 41.04 39.20
C PRO A 156 -43.84 41.63 39.34
N ASN A 157 -44.41 42.07 38.21
CA ASN A 157 -45.86 42.14 37.91
C ASN A 157 -46.14 41.15 36.75
N ILE A 158 -47.19 40.31 36.66
CA ILE A 158 -48.66 40.55 36.74
C ILE A 158 -49.13 41.42 35.55
N LYS A 159 -50.11 41.07 34.69
CA LYS A 159 -50.91 39.84 34.41
C LYS A 159 -51.73 40.10 33.11
N GLU A 160 -52.16 39.04 32.38
CA GLU A 160 -53.49 38.90 31.69
C GLU A 160 -53.89 39.94 30.57
N ASN A 161 -54.79 39.70 29.59
CA ASN A 161 -55.67 38.57 29.21
C ASN A 161 -56.27 38.74 27.76
N ILE A 162 -56.67 37.64 27.07
CA ILE A 162 -57.98 37.43 26.32
C ILE A 162 -58.33 38.36 25.10
N LEU A 163 -58.96 37.97 23.95
CA LEU A 163 -59.46 36.71 23.32
C LEU A 163 -59.63 36.89 21.77
N LEU A 164 -59.93 35.78 21.06
CA LEU A 164 -60.74 35.50 19.81
C LEU A 164 -61.31 36.67 18.92
N GLU A 165 -61.64 36.51 17.63
CA GLU A 165 -62.30 35.38 16.94
C GLU A 165 -62.16 35.35 15.37
N SER A 166 -62.70 34.30 14.75
CA SER A 166 -62.69 33.81 13.34
C SER A 166 -63.16 34.70 12.16
N LEU A 167 -62.83 34.32 10.90
CA LEU A 167 -63.82 33.85 9.88
C LEU A 167 -63.24 33.38 8.50
N ASN A 168 -64.15 32.85 7.66
CA ASN A 168 -64.00 32.01 6.45
C ASN A 168 -64.58 32.70 5.17
N SER A 169 -64.45 32.29 3.90
CA SER A 169 -63.73 31.19 3.17
C SER A 169 -63.86 31.38 1.62
N SER A 170 -63.22 30.51 0.81
CA SER A 170 -63.46 30.27 -0.66
C SER A 170 -62.90 31.32 -1.66
N SER A 171 -62.66 31.06 -2.97
CA SER A 171 -63.08 29.95 -3.86
C SER A 171 -62.10 29.63 -5.04
N GLN A 172 -62.46 28.61 -5.83
CA GLN A 172 -61.87 27.97 -7.04
C GLN A 172 -61.75 28.92 -8.29
N LYS A 173 -61.27 28.59 -9.53
CA LYS A 173 -60.79 27.39 -10.29
C LYS A 173 -60.14 27.78 -11.66
N TYR A 174 -59.78 26.79 -12.50
CA TYR A 174 -59.38 26.82 -13.96
C TYR A 174 -57.95 27.32 -14.32
N ASP A 175 -57.30 26.91 -15.43
CA ASP A 175 -57.06 25.55 -16.03
C ASP A 175 -56.01 25.62 -17.17
N GLN A 176 -55.44 24.46 -17.53
CA GLN A 176 -54.95 23.92 -18.85
C GLN A 176 -54.92 24.85 -20.14
N ILE A 177 -54.07 24.72 -21.20
CA ILE A 177 -53.19 23.63 -21.71
C ILE A 177 -52.28 24.06 -22.94
N LYS A 178 -51.17 23.32 -23.19
CA LYS A 178 -50.43 23.02 -24.48
C LYS A 178 -49.65 24.06 -25.35
N ASN A 179 -48.49 23.56 -25.84
CA ASN A 179 -47.87 23.62 -27.20
C ASN A 179 -47.29 24.94 -27.75
N GLN A 180 -46.37 24.98 -28.76
CA GLN A 180 -45.32 24.07 -29.30
C GLN A 180 -44.61 24.80 -30.48
N HIS A 181 -43.31 24.54 -30.74
CA HIS A 181 -42.47 25.14 -31.83
C HIS A 181 -42.28 26.67 -31.77
N GLY A 182 -41.25 27.28 -32.37
CA GLY A 182 -40.06 26.76 -33.07
C GLY A 182 -39.47 27.85 -33.98
N ASP A 183 -38.14 27.89 -34.13
CA ASP A 183 -37.37 28.53 -35.23
C ASP A 183 -37.52 30.08 -35.40
N ASP A 184 -36.61 30.86 -36.00
CA ASP A 184 -35.13 30.88 -36.07
C ASP A 184 -34.68 32.29 -36.58
N ILE A 185 -33.37 32.55 -36.74
CA ILE A 185 -32.76 33.48 -37.73
C ILE A 185 -32.63 35.02 -37.47
N ASP A 186 -31.39 35.49 -37.76
CA ASP A 186 -30.79 36.81 -38.09
C ASP A 186 -31.04 38.09 -37.26
N VAL A 187 -30.03 38.70 -36.63
CA VAL A 187 -28.83 39.38 -37.20
C VAL A 187 -29.21 40.57 -38.10
N ASP A 188 -28.91 41.79 -37.64
CA ASP A 188 -28.15 42.71 -38.50
C ASP A 188 -27.29 43.70 -37.70
N VAL A 189 -26.25 44.21 -38.35
CA VAL A 189 -25.20 45.06 -37.76
C VAL A 189 -25.19 46.42 -38.45
N ILE A 190 -25.26 47.50 -37.66
CA ILE A 190 -24.80 48.82 -38.09
C ILE A 190 -23.95 49.40 -36.96
N ASN A 191 -22.65 49.57 -37.24
CA ASN A 191 -21.84 50.62 -36.60
C ASN A 191 -21.99 51.87 -37.48
N ASP A 192 -21.99 53.04 -36.87
CA ASP A 192 -21.48 54.25 -37.50
C ASP A 192 -20.76 55.07 -36.41
N ASP A 193 -19.80 55.87 -36.84
CA ASP A 193 -18.75 56.48 -36.04
C ASP A 193 -19.20 57.80 -35.36
N ASP A 194 -18.40 58.26 -34.38
CA ASP A 194 -17.60 59.48 -34.52
C ASP A 194 -17.03 59.94 -33.16
N ASP A 195 -15.72 60.19 -33.14
CA ASP A 195 -14.98 60.77 -32.01
C ASP A 195 -15.01 62.31 -32.10
N GLU A 196 -15.03 63.01 -30.95
CA GLU A 196 -14.37 64.31 -30.84
C GLU A 196 -13.93 64.60 -29.39
N GLU A 197 -12.67 65.01 -29.22
CA GLU A 197 -12.06 65.35 -27.93
C GLU A 197 -12.21 66.86 -27.64
N GLU A 198 -12.44 67.22 -26.38
CA GLU A 198 -12.02 68.55 -25.88
C GLU A 198 -11.42 68.44 -24.48
N GLU A 199 -10.19 68.97 -24.33
CA GLU A 199 -9.51 69.12 -23.05
C GLU A 199 -10.14 70.26 -22.22
N PHE A 200 -10.20 70.09 -20.90
CA PHE A 200 -10.24 71.25 -20.00
C PHE A 200 -9.37 71.02 -18.76
N GLU A 201 -8.35 71.87 -18.62
CA GLU A 201 -7.45 71.85 -17.47
C GLU A 201 -8.13 72.36 -16.18
N GLY A 202 -7.70 71.76 -15.07
CA GLY A 202 -7.25 72.52 -13.90
C GLY A 202 -8.25 73.41 -13.16
N GLN A 203 -8.89 72.85 -12.12
CA GLN A 203 -9.07 73.61 -10.88
C GLN A 203 -8.96 72.72 -9.63
N GLN A 204 -7.95 72.99 -8.80
CA GLN A 204 -7.78 72.33 -7.50
C GLN A 204 -8.88 72.78 -6.53
N TYR A 205 -9.66 71.83 -6.02
CA TYR A 205 -10.40 72.01 -4.77
C TYR A 205 -9.81 71.12 -3.68
N HIS A 206 -9.32 71.74 -2.61
CA HIS A 206 -8.91 71.05 -1.39
C HIS A 206 -10.09 70.22 -0.84
N HIS A 207 -9.95 68.89 -0.82
CA HIS A 207 -10.92 68.02 -0.19
C HIS A 207 -10.34 67.43 1.10
N ASN A 208 -10.85 67.90 2.23
CA ASN A 208 -10.45 67.43 3.57
C ASN A 208 -10.60 65.91 3.70
N GLU A 209 -9.52 65.27 4.14
CA GLU A 209 -9.51 63.84 4.42
C GLU A 209 -10.43 63.52 5.61
N ASN A 210 -11.54 62.82 5.37
CA ASN A 210 -12.22 62.07 6.43
C ASN A 210 -13.12 60.96 5.88
N LYS A 211 -12.49 59.89 5.37
CA LYS A 211 -13.14 58.59 5.08
C LYS A 211 -12.31 57.45 5.64
N SER A 212 -12.43 57.22 6.94
CA SER A 212 -11.86 56.06 7.61
C SER A 212 -12.39 54.75 7.00
N PHE A 213 -11.50 53.99 6.38
CA PHE A 213 -11.84 52.66 5.86
C PHE A 213 -12.09 51.70 7.03
N TYR A 214 -13.29 51.11 7.09
CA TYR A 214 -13.63 50.08 8.08
C TYR A 214 -12.75 48.83 7.88
N ASN A 215 -11.71 48.75 8.71
CA ASN A 215 -10.80 47.62 8.79
C ASN A 215 -11.31 46.63 9.86
N TYR A 216 -11.45 45.34 9.53
CA TYR A 216 -12.09 44.35 10.41
C TYR A 216 -11.38 44.14 11.76
N ASN A 217 -10.11 44.56 11.87
CA ASN A 217 -9.32 44.47 13.09
C ASN A 217 -9.89 45.28 14.28
N ASN A 218 -10.75 46.28 14.05
CA ASN A 218 -11.18 47.23 15.08
C ASN A 218 -12.46 46.83 15.85
N GLN A 219 -13.01 45.63 15.67
CA GLN A 219 -14.23 45.18 16.39
C GLN A 219 -13.98 44.28 17.60
N ILE A 220 -12.72 43.95 17.90
CA ILE A 220 -12.37 43.12 19.06
C ILE A 220 -11.50 43.95 19.98
N ASP A 221 -12.03 44.26 21.16
CA ASP A 221 -11.31 45.03 22.19
C ASP A 221 -9.96 44.36 22.51
N PRO A 222 -8.82 45.07 22.33
CA PRO A 222 -7.50 44.51 22.63
C PRO A 222 -7.30 44.18 24.12
N LYS A 223 -8.12 44.75 25.03
CA LYS A 223 -8.08 44.49 26.48
C LYS A 223 -8.62 43.10 26.87
N LEU A 224 -9.37 42.43 25.98
CA LEU A 224 -9.90 41.09 26.24
C LEU A 224 -8.78 40.05 26.40
N SER A 225 -9.04 38.98 27.16
CA SER A 225 -8.12 37.84 27.22
C SER A 225 -7.94 37.18 25.85
N PHE A 226 -6.84 36.46 25.65
CA PHE A 226 -6.59 35.74 24.38
C PHE A 226 -7.75 34.79 24.03
N LEU A 227 -8.27 34.07 25.03
CA LEU A 227 -9.38 33.13 24.87
C LEU A 227 -10.69 33.81 24.48
N GLU A 228 -11.00 34.99 25.04
CA GLU A 228 -12.20 35.75 24.67
C GLU A 228 -12.10 36.38 23.27
N ARG A 229 -10.90 36.87 22.89
CA ARG A 229 -10.64 37.34 21.53
C ARG A 229 -10.85 36.20 20.52
N TYR A 230 -10.39 35.00 20.85
CA TYR A 230 -10.61 33.79 20.05
C TYR A 230 -12.09 33.40 19.96
N LYS A 231 -12.81 33.34 21.10
CA LYS A 231 -14.26 33.10 21.13
C LYS A 231 -15.05 34.11 20.28
N LYS A 232 -14.76 35.42 20.39
CA LYS A 232 -15.40 36.45 19.55
C LYS A 232 -15.10 36.25 18.06
N ARG A 233 -13.86 35.90 17.68
CA ARG A 233 -13.53 35.57 16.27
C ARG A 233 -14.36 34.41 15.73
N ILE A 234 -14.58 33.35 16.51
CA ILE A 234 -15.44 32.22 16.10
C ILE A 234 -16.88 32.67 15.87
N VAL A 235 -17.46 33.46 16.79
CA VAL A 235 -18.84 33.96 16.65
C VAL A 235 -19.00 34.85 15.41
N TYR A 236 -18.04 35.74 15.15
CA TYR A 236 -18.04 36.57 13.93
C TYR A 236 -17.88 35.72 12.66
N PHE A 237 -16.99 34.72 12.66
CA PHE A 237 -16.82 33.79 11.54
C PHE A 237 -18.13 33.04 11.24
N ALA A 238 -18.78 32.47 12.25
CA ALA A 238 -20.06 31.77 12.08
C ALA A 238 -21.16 32.68 11.52
N LYS A 239 -21.24 33.94 12.01
CA LYS A 239 -22.16 34.95 11.48
C LYS A 239 -21.86 35.30 10.01
N ASP A 240 -20.59 35.45 9.66
CA ASP A 240 -20.17 35.75 8.29
C ASP A 240 -20.43 34.58 7.33
N VAL A 241 -20.25 33.33 7.78
CA VAL A 241 -20.68 32.12 7.05
C VAL A 241 -22.19 32.16 6.74
N ILE A 242 -23.03 32.35 7.76
CA ILE A 242 -24.49 32.34 7.62
C ILE A 242 -24.95 33.42 6.63
N GLU A 243 -24.45 34.65 6.77
CA GLU A 243 -24.81 35.76 5.86
C GLU A 243 -24.29 35.54 4.42
N THR A 244 -23.16 34.85 4.26
CA THR A 244 -22.62 34.51 2.95
C THR A 244 -23.44 33.44 2.25
N ILE A 245 -23.85 32.38 2.97
CA ILE A 245 -24.74 31.34 2.46
C ILE A 245 -26.09 31.96 2.05
N LYS A 246 -26.68 32.85 2.86
CA LYS A 246 -27.90 33.60 2.51
C LYS A 246 -27.72 34.46 1.25
N PHE A 247 -26.53 35.01 1.00
CA PHE A 247 -26.27 35.87 -0.16
C PHE A 247 -26.25 35.11 -1.49
N LYS A 248 -25.71 33.88 -1.52
CA LYS A 248 -25.62 33.02 -2.72
C LYS A 248 -25.93 31.54 -2.40
N PRO A 249 -27.16 31.20 -1.97
CA PRO A 249 -27.47 29.89 -1.39
C PRO A 249 -27.18 28.74 -2.35
N LYS A 250 -27.66 28.79 -3.59
CA LYS A 250 -27.43 27.72 -4.59
C LYS A 250 -25.94 27.43 -4.82
N LEU A 251 -25.10 28.48 -4.93
CA LEU A 251 -23.66 28.32 -5.18
C LEU A 251 -22.91 27.86 -3.92
N SER A 252 -23.23 28.41 -2.75
CA SER A 252 -22.63 27.98 -1.48
C SER A 252 -22.96 26.52 -1.17
N ILE A 253 -24.21 26.10 -1.36
CA ILE A 253 -24.65 24.71 -1.17
C ILE A 253 -23.94 23.78 -2.17
N ALA A 254 -23.86 24.16 -3.45
CA ALA A 254 -23.17 23.35 -4.46
C ALA A 254 -21.68 23.16 -4.13
N LEU A 255 -20.97 24.22 -3.75
CA LEU A 255 -19.56 24.14 -3.39
C LEU A 255 -19.32 23.31 -2.12
N ILE A 256 -20.15 23.49 -1.09
CA ILE A 256 -20.09 22.67 0.14
C ILE A 256 -20.36 21.20 -0.19
N SER A 257 -21.38 20.90 -1.01
CA SER A 257 -21.74 19.53 -1.38
C SER A 257 -20.64 18.84 -2.19
N ILE A 258 -20.09 19.49 -3.22
CA ILE A 258 -18.95 18.98 -4.01
C ILE A 258 -17.76 18.69 -3.10
N SER A 259 -17.51 19.56 -2.12
CA SER A 259 -16.38 19.39 -1.20
C SER A 259 -16.55 18.27 -0.19
N LEU A 260 -17.77 18.07 0.32
CA LEU A 260 -18.11 16.93 1.17
C LEU A 260 -17.98 15.63 0.38
N ILE A 261 -18.46 15.61 -0.87
CA ILE A 261 -18.28 14.47 -1.79
C ILE A 261 -16.78 14.18 -1.97
N ILE A 262 -15.95 15.17 -2.31
CA ILE A 262 -14.50 15.00 -2.49
C ILE A 262 -13.82 14.52 -1.20
N ALA A 263 -14.18 15.08 -0.05
CA ALA A 263 -13.60 14.76 1.26
C ALA A 263 -13.96 13.37 1.79
N ILE A 264 -15.07 12.78 1.32
CA ILE A 264 -15.46 11.40 1.62
C ILE A 264 -14.90 10.46 0.55
N LEU A 265 -15.03 10.83 -0.72
CA LEU A 265 -14.70 9.99 -1.87
C LEU A 265 -13.20 9.72 -1.98
N ILE A 266 -12.33 10.73 -1.78
CA ILE A 266 -10.88 10.52 -1.91
C ILE A 266 -10.35 9.51 -0.86
N PRO A 267 -10.60 9.65 0.46
CA PRO A 267 -10.18 8.65 1.43
C PRO A 267 -10.72 7.25 1.12
N VAL A 268 -12.00 7.13 0.74
CA VAL A 268 -12.61 5.82 0.43
C VAL A 268 -12.00 5.18 -0.82
N LEU A 269 -11.79 5.94 -1.90
CA LEU A 269 -11.19 5.44 -3.14
C LEU A 269 -9.72 5.06 -2.96
N LEU A 270 -8.99 5.76 -2.08
CA LEU A 270 -7.57 5.55 -1.80
C LEU A 270 -7.31 4.65 -0.58
N ASN A 271 -8.33 4.11 0.09
CA ASN A 271 -8.08 3.28 1.25
C ASN A 271 -7.31 1.99 0.90
N ASP A 272 -6.33 1.64 1.72
CA ASP A 272 -5.44 0.49 1.56
C ASP A 272 -4.83 0.39 0.14
N VAL A 273 -4.10 1.44 -0.27
CA VAL A 273 -3.32 1.42 -1.52
C VAL A 273 -2.25 0.33 -1.44
N CYS A 274 -2.25 -0.55 -2.44
CA CYS A 274 -1.13 -1.40 -2.79
C CYS A 274 -0.36 -0.74 -3.94
N ILE A 275 0.94 -0.59 -3.78
CA ILE A 275 1.90 -0.25 -4.84
C ILE A 275 2.91 -1.38 -4.83
N CYS A 276 2.83 -2.27 -5.81
CA CYS A 276 3.68 -3.46 -5.90
C CYS A 276 4.57 -3.38 -7.12
N SER A 277 5.82 -3.81 -6.99
CA SER A 277 6.82 -3.81 -8.05
C SER A 277 6.75 -5.05 -8.97
N HIS A 278 7.57 -5.06 -10.03
CA HIS A 278 7.82 -6.17 -10.98
C HIS A 278 6.62 -7.11 -11.31
N PRO A 279 5.72 -6.71 -12.23
CA PRO A 279 5.60 -5.39 -12.88
C PRO A 279 4.95 -4.38 -11.93
N MET A 280 5.20 -3.09 -12.14
CA MET A 280 4.57 -2.07 -11.27
C MET A 280 3.05 -2.04 -11.45
N ASN A 281 2.29 -2.18 -10.36
CA ASN A 281 0.83 -2.12 -10.36
C ASN A 281 0.32 -1.38 -9.12
N VAL A 282 -0.76 -0.60 -9.28
CA VAL A 282 -1.40 0.18 -8.21
C VAL A 282 -2.86 -0.23 -8.09
N SER A 283 -3.28 -0.61 -6.87
CA SER A 283 -4.67 -0.95 -6.58
C SER A 283 -5.07 -0.43 -5.20
N THR A 284 -6.38 -0.30 -4.95
CA THR A 284 -6.91 0.14 -3.65
C THR A 284 -7.98 -0.84 -3.19
N SER A 285 -8.40 -0.79 -1.92
CA SER A 285 -9.50 -1.64 -1.43
C SER A 285 -10.75 -1.49 -2.32
N PHE A 286 -11.03 -0.27 -2.80
CA PHE A 286 -12.14 -0.02 -3.73
C PHE A 286 -11.96 -0.76 -5.06
N SER A 287 -10.82 -0.60 -5.75
CA SER A 287 -10.64 -1.23 -7.06
C SER A 287 -10.52 -2.76 -6.98
N ARG A 288 -9.89 -3.28 -5.92
CA ARG A 288 -9.80 -4.73 -5.65
C ARG A 288 -11.16 -5.35 -5.32
N LYS A 289 -12.08 -4.65 -4.65
CA LYS A 289 -13.41 -5.17 -4.32
C LYS A 289 -14.40 -5.08 -5.49
N LEU A 290 -14.27 -4.07 -6.34
CA LEU A 290 -15.24 -3.81 -7.42
C LEU A 290 -14.88 -4.47 -8.76
N PHE A 291 -13.59 -4.56 -9.10
CA PHE A 291 -13.15 -4.95 -10.46
C PHE A 291 -12.35 -6.25 -10.53
N GLN A 292 -12.10 -6.92 -9.40
CA GLN A 292 -11.25 -8.11 -9.35
C GLN A 292 -11.83 -9.19 -8.43
N GLU A 293 -12.11 -10.39 -8.96
CA GLU A 293 -12.50 -11.53 -8.11
C GLU A 293 -11.46 -11.82 -7.01
N SER A 294 -11.93 -12.34 -5.87
CA SER A 294 -11.04 -12.87 -4.83
C SER A 294 -10.59 -14.28 -5.21
N TYR A 295 -9.29 -14.55 -5.10
CA TYR A 295 -8.75 -15.91 -5.17
C TYR A 295 -9.22 -16.80 -4.00
N CYS A 296 -9.62 -16.20 -2.88
CA CYS A 296 -10.13 -16.92 -1.72
C CYS A 296 -11.61 -16.61 -1.54
N LYS A 297 -12.45 -17.58 -1.89
CA LYS A 297 -13.90 -17.49 -1.90
C LYS A 297 -14.49 -18.14 -0.65
N ASN A 298 -15.67 -17.67 -0.25
CA ASN A 298 -16.45 -18.29 0.82
C ASN A 298 -16.88 -19.69 0.38
N GLY A 299 -16.64 -20.71 1.20
CA GLY A 299 -17.07 -22.08 0.92
C GLY A 299 -16.14 -22.98 0.12
N GLU A 300 -14.90 -22.57 -0.12
CA GLU A 300 -13.89 -23.38 -0.81
C GLU A 300 -12.55 -23.38 -0.04
N ILE A 301 -11.68 -24.37 -0.29
CA ILE A 301 -10.26 -24.26 0.07
C ILE A 301 -9.62 -23.29 -0.92
N CYS A 302 -8.95 -22.25 -0.42
CA CYS A 302 -8.40 -21.18 -1.25
C CYS A 302 -7.03 -21.55 -1.82
N PHE A 303 -6.16 -22.14 -0.99
CA PHE A 303 -4.85 -22.67 -1.39
C PHE A 303 -4.50 -23.85 -0.49
N LEU A 304 -3.78 -24.81 -1.04
CA LEU A 304 -3.25 -25.97 -0.34
C LEU A 304 -1.87 -26.28 -0.92
N TYR A 305 -0.85 -26.35 -0.08
CA TYR A 305 0.54 -26.58 -0.48
C TYR A 305 1.36 -27.18 0.68
N LEU A 306 2.52 -27.74 0.33
CA LEU A 306 3.47 -28.30 1.29
C LEU A 306 4.69 -27.39 1.43
N THR A 307 5.22 -27.28 2.64
CA THR A 307 6.56 -26.73 2.90
C THR A 307 7.52 -27.84 3.29
N LEU A 308 8.79 -27.70 2.87
CA LEU A 308 9.81 -28.68 3.21
C LEU A 308 10.09 -28.60 4.74
N PRO A 309 9.92 -29.69 5.52
CA PRO A 309 10.31 -29.71 6.92
C PRO A 309 11.81 -29.93 7.09
N LYS A 310 12.34 -29.84 8.32
CA LYS A 310 13.73 -30.18 8.63
C LYS A 310 14.14 -31.60 8.15
N ASP A 311 13.27 -32.61 8.32
CA ASP A 311 13.46 -33.97 7.79
C ASP A 311 12.25 -34.43 6.94
N PRO A 312 12.29 -34.24 5.60
CA PRO A 312 11.26 -34.71 4.66
C PRO A 312 11.19 -36.24 4.47
N SER A 313 12.07 -37.03 5.09
CA SER A 313 11.98 -38.50 5.04
C SER A 313 10.92 -39.05 5.99
N THR A 314 10.71 -38.40 7.13
CA THR A 314 9.80 -38.84 8.19
C THR A 314 8.69 -37.85 8.53
N SER A 315 8.75 -36.63 7.97
CA SER A 315 7.70 -35.62 8.16
C SER A 315 7.34 -34.83 6.90
N MET A 316 6.24 -34.08 6.95
CA MET A 316 5.83 -33.12 5.92
C MET A 316 4.89 -32.06 6.51
N ILE A 317 5.05 -30.77 6.18
CA ILE A 317 4.20 -29.70 6.70
C ILE A 317 3.17 -29.30 5.64
N LEU A 318 1.89 -29.44 5.96
CA LEU A 318 0.76 -29.04 5.12
C LEU A 318 0.20 -27.69 5.57
N GLN A 319 0.02 -26.77 4.62
CA GLN A 319 -0.60 -25.48 4.85
C GLN A 319 -1.85 -25.30 3.97
N ILE A 320 -2.93 -24.79 4.59
CA ILE A 320 -4.25 -24.67 3.96
C ILE A 320 -4.86 -23.30 4.24
N HIS A 321 -5.16 -22.55 3.18
CA HIS A 321 -5.80 -21.23 3.25
C HIS A 321 -7.31 -21.37 3.09
N THR A 322 -8.06 -20.69 3.94
CA THR A 322 -9.54 -20.67 3.93
C THR A 322 -10.07 -19.25 4.16
N TYR A 323 -11.23 -18.95 3.57
CA TYR A 323 -11.96 -17.71 3.82
C TYR A 323 -12.66 -17.77 5.19
N ASN A 324 -13.35 -18.88 5.44
CA ASN A 324 -14.10 -19.15 6.65
C ASN A 324 -13.19 -19.55 7.81
N LYS A 325 -13.55 -19.19 9.05
CA LYS A 325 -12.77 -19.60 10.22
C LYS A 325 -12.86 -21.12 10.39
N PRO A 326 -11.75 -21.88 10.44
CA PRO A 326 -11.77 -23.30 10.70
C PRO A 326 -12.24 -23.58 12.13
N LEU A 327 -13.05 -24.62 12.29
CA LEU A 327 -13.54 -25.14 13.58
C LEU A 327 -12.96 -26.52 13.88
N ASN A 328 -12.91 -27.39 12.86
CA ASN A 328 -12.23 -28.68 12.90
C ASN A 328 -11.59 -28.97 11.54
N ILE A 329 -10.49 -29.73 11.53
CA ILE A 329 -9.86 -30.23 10.30
C ILE A 329 -9.58 -31.71 10.49
N ASP A 330 -10.29 -32.55 9.76
CA ASP A 330 -10.07 -33.99 9.76
C ASP A 330 -9.29 -34.38 8.50
N ILE A 331 -8.09 -34.93 8.66
CA ILE A 331 -7.27 -35.45 7.57
C ILE A 331 -7.13 -36.96 7.72
N SER A 332 -7.58 -37.69 6.71
CA SER A 332 -7.33 -39.13 6.57
C SER A 332 -6.17 -39.32 5.60
N ILE A 333 -5.03 -39.81 6.08
CA ILE A 333 -3.84 -40.12 5.27
C ILE A 333 -3.58 -41.63 5.26
N LYS A 334 -3.24 -42.18 4.08
CA LYS A 334 -2.93 -43.60 3.85
C LYS A 334 -1.70 -43.72 2.94
N VAL A 335 -1.01 -44.86 3.00
CA VAL A 335 0.01 -45.21 2.02
C VAL A 335 -0.66 -45.49 0.65
N ASP A 336 -0.01 -45.09 -0.43
CA ASP A 336 -0.41 -45.35 -1.82
C ASP A 336 0.26 -46.64 -2.33
N ASP A 337 -0.08 -47.77 -1.70
CA ASP A 337 0.43 -49.09 -2.10
C ASP A 337 -0.28 -49.55 -3.38
N ASN A 338 0.49 -49.67 -4.48
CA ASN A 338 0.01 -50.26 -5.74
C ASN A 338 -0.18 -51.79 -5.63
N ASP A 339 0.43 -52.43 -4.64
CA ASP A 339 0.25 -53.86 -4.36
C ASP A 339 -1.04 -54.10 -3.55
N GLN A 340 -2.08 -54.61 -4.21
CA GLN A 340 -3.38 -54.92 -3.61
C GLN A 340 -3.38 -56.11 -2.62
N THR A 341 -2.21 -56.61 -2.21
CA THR A 341 -2.06 -57.88 -1.48
C THR A 341 -2.03 -57.75 0.04
N ASN A 342 -1.89 -56.55 0.60
CA ASN A 342 -1.89 -56.33 2.05
C ASN A 342 -2.98 -55.34 2.48
N ASN A 343 -4.12 -55.86 2.95
CA ASN A 343 -5.27 -55.06 3.42
C ASN A 343 -5.03 -54.26 4.73
N ASN A 344 -3.83 -54.27 5.30
CA ASN A 344 -3.47 -53.48 6.48
C ASN A 344 -2.96 -52.07 6.09
N ASN A 345 -3.74 -51.37 5.26
CA ASN A 345 -3.50 -49.97 4.95
C ASN A 345 -3.79 -49.12 6.19
N ASN A 346 -2.75 -48.84 6.98
CA ASN A 346 -2.85 -48.00 8.17
C ASN A 346 -3.31 -46.58 7.80
N ILE A 347 -4.60 -46.32 7.95
CA ILE A 347 -5.17 -44.97 7.86
C ILE A 347 -4.81 -44.23 9.15
N ILE A 348 -4.04 -43.16 9.04
CA ILE A 348 -3.78 -42.23 10.13
C ILE A 348 -4.81 -41.12 10.01
N ASN A 349 -5.58 -40.89 11.08
CA ASN A 349 -6.52 -39.78 11.17
C ASN A 349 -5.89 -38.67 12.01
N ILE A 350 -5.77 -37.47 11.45
CA ILE A 350 -5.18 -36.30 12.10
C ILE A 350 -6.29 -35.24 12.24
N SER A 351 -6.62 -34.92 13.49
CA SER A 351 -7.58 -33.87 13.87
C SER A 351 -6.94 -32.68 14.60
N LYS A 352 -5.68 -32.81 15.02
CA LYS A 352 -4.92 -31.71 15.64
C LYS A 352 -4.40 -30.76 14.56
N PHE A 353 -4.89 -29.53 14.58
CA PHE A 353 -4.42 -28.44 13.72
C PHE A 353 -4.28 -27.16 14.54
N ASN A 354 -3.51 -26.21 14.02
CA ASN A 354 -3.49 -24.82 14.49
C ASN A 354 -3.78 -23.91 13.29
N PHE A 355 -4.13 -22.64 13.54
CA PHE A 355 -4.33 -21.67 12.46
C PHE A 355 -3.87 -20.25 12.82
N ILE A 356 -3.54 -19.47 11.79
CA ILE A 356 -3.20 -18.05 11.85
C ILE A 356 -4.35 -17.25 11.25
N SER A 357 -4.80 -16.19 11.91
CA SER A 357 -5.71 -15.19 11.29
C SER A 357 -4.91 -14.07 10.66
N MET A 358 -5.15 -13.81 9.37
CA MET A 358 -4.49 -12.73 8.62
C MET A 358 -5.25 -11.39 8.70
N SER A 359 -6.33 -11.31 9.50
CA SER A 359 -7.23 -10.15 9.59
C SER A 359 -6.58 -8.82 10.02
N LYS A 360 -5.40 -8.84 10.64
CA LYS A 360 -4.61 -7.64 10.96
C LYS A 360 -3.87 -7.04 9.75
N ILE A 361 -3.73 -7.82 8.67
CA ILE A 361 -2.90 -7.50 7.49
C ILE A 361 -3.81 -7.41 6.25
N ILE A 362 -4.62 -8.45 6.02
CA ILE A 362 -5.60 -8.49 4.94
C ILE A 362 -6.92 -7.94 5.48
N LYS A 363 -7.18 -6.66 5.20
CA LYS A 363 -8.44 -5.98 5.57
C LYS A 363 -9.56 -6.17 4.55
N ASP A 364 -9.24 -6.58 3.32
CA ASP A 364 -10.24 -6.69 2.25
C ASP A 364 -11.21 -7.84 2.46
N TYR A 365 -10.68 -9.00 2.87
CA TYR A 365 -11.42 -10.24 3.06
C TYR A 365 -10.82 -11.07 4.20
N PRO A 366 -11.63 -11.81 4.97
CA PRO A 366 -11.15 -12.83 5.90
C PRO A 366 -10.20 -13.83 5.23
N ARG A 367 -9.14 -14.21 5.97
CA ARG A 367 -8.20 -15.26 5.57
C ARG A 367 -7.64 -15.94 6.82
N TYR A 368 -7.70 -17.26 6.83
CA TYR A 368 -7.14 -18.12 7.85
C TYR A 368 -6.19 -19.13 7.21
N ILE A 369 -5.03 -19.33 7.82
CA ILE A 369 -4.00 -20.27 7.36
C ILE A 369 -3.90 -21.36 8.41
N SER A 370 -4.40 -22.55 8.08
CA SER A 370 -4.27 -23.72 8.95
C SER A 370 -3.00 -24.47 8.61
N TYR A 371 -2.30 -24.98 9.61
CA TYR A 371 -1.08 -25.77 9.41
C TYR A 371 -1.16 -27.08 10.20
N ILE A 372 -0.67 -28.15 9.55
CA ILE A 372 -0.71 -29.52 10.05
C ILE A 372 0.67 -30.15 9.83
N ASP A 373 1.17 -30.80 10.87
CA ASP A 373 2.44 -31.51 10.86
C ASP A 373 2.19 -33.01 10.68
N PHE A 374 2.56 -33.56 9.52
CA PHE A 374 2.54 -35.00 9.31
C PHE A 374 3.85 -35.58 9.83
N LYS A 375 3.83 -36.25 10.99
CA LYS A 375 5.01 -36.88 11.62
C LYS A 375 4.92 -38.39 11.65
N GLY A 376 6.08 -39.04 11.79
CA GLY A 376 6.17 -40.50 11.91
C GLY A 376 5.83 -41.23 10.60
N LEU A 377 6.04 -40.55 9.47
CA LEU A 377 5.88 -41.13 8.15
C LEU A 377 7.01 -42.13 7.87
N LYS A 378 6.72 -43.11 7.01
CA LYS A 378 7.73 -43.99 6.44
C LYS A 378 8.50 -43.22 5.36
N GLU A 379 9.79 -43.47 5.25
CA GLU A 379 10.62 -42.90 4.17
C GLU A 379 10.30 -43.47 2.79
N ASN A 380 10.69 -42.75 1.74
CA ASN A 380 10.53 -43.12 0.32
C ASN A 380 9.10 -43.54 -0.09
N THR A 381 8.08 -43.11 0.67
CA THR A 381 6.72 -43.64 0.61
C THR A 381 5.78 -42.59 0.01
N THR A 382 4.97 -42.99 -0.96
CA THR A 382 3.89 -42.15 -1.49
C THR A 382 2.69 -42.25 -0.56
N TYR A 383 2.11 -41.11 -0.21
CA TYR A 383 0.93 -41.00 0.64
C TYR A 383 -0.21 -40.32 -0.11
N ASN A 384 -1.42 -40.87 0.02
CA ASN A 384 -2.65 -40.19 -0.39
C ASN A 384 -3.37 -39.68 0.86
N PHE A 385 -3.92 -38.47 0.78
CA PHE A 385 -4.73 -37.91 1.84
C PHE A 385 -5.96 -37.15 1.33
N LYS A 386 -6.96 -37.06 2.19
CA LYS A 386 -8.16 -36.23 2.00
C LYS A 386 -8.29 -35.28 3.18
N VAL A 387 -8.83 -34.09 2.93
CA VAL A 387 -9.02 -33.04 3.93
C VAL A 387 -10.51 -32.73 4.04
N ASN A 388 -11.05 -32.72 5.25
CA ASN A 388 -12.39 -32.21 5.54
C ASN A 388 -12.29 -31.10 6.59
N ILE A 389 -12.53 -29.85 6.19
CA ILE A 389 -12.51 -28.69 7.09
C ILE A 389 -13.95 -28.35 7.46
N THR A 390 -14.33 -28.54 8.72
CA THR A 390 -15.54 -27.91 9.25
C THR A 390 -15.23 -26.47 9.58
N SER A 391 -15.96 -25.53 8.97
CA SER A 391 -15.76 -24.09 9.15
C SER A 391 -17.04 -23.39 9.59
N LYS A 392 -16.89 -22.19 10.17
CA LYS A 392 -18.03 -21.34 10.54
C LYS A 392 -18.40 -20.41 9.39
N GLU A 393 -19.67 -20.46 8.97
CA GLU A 393 -20.22 -19.48 8.03
C GLU A 393 -20.41 -18.11 8.68
N LEU A 394 -20.45 -17.06 7.86
CA LEU A 394 -20.78 -15.69 8.30
C LEU A 394 -22.15 -15.62 8.99
N ASN A 395 -23.11 -16.44 8.54
CA ASN A 395 -24.48 -16.49 9.06
C ASN A 395 -24.64 -17.41 10.29
N GLY A 396 -23.56 -18.00 10.79
CA GLY A 396 -23.57 -18.90 11.95
C GLY A 396 -23.78 -20.39 11.64
N GLY A 397 -24.05 -20.75 10.38
CA GLY A 397 -24.04 -22.13 9.90
C GLY A 397 -22.67 -22.81 9.98
N LYS A 398 -22.65 -24.13 9.74
CA LYS A 398 -21.42 -24.92 9.56
C LYS A 398 -21.32 -25.37 8.11
N GLN A 399 -20.15 -25.18 7.51
CA GLN A 399 -19.85 -25.63 6.15
C GLN A 399 -18.65 -26.57 6.15
N ILE A 400 -18.71 -27.61 5.32
CA ILE A 400 -17.59 -28.55 5.10
C ILE A 400 -16.86 -28.15 3.81
N LEU A 401 -15.55 -27.92 3.90
CA LEU A 401 -14.66 -27.65 2.76
C LEU A 401 -13.79 -28.87 2.56
N ASN A 402 -13.86 -29.52 1.39
CA ASN A 402 -13.14 -30.77 1.12
C ASN A 402 -12.50 -30.84 -0.28
N SER A 403 -12.52 -29.75 -1.04
CA SER A 403 -11.92 -29.68 -2.37
C SER A 403 -11.18 -28.37 -2.62
N TYR A 404 -10.11 -28.46 -3.41
CA TYR A 404 -9.35 -27.35 -3.98
C TYR A 404 -9.30 -27.51 -5.50
N ASP A 405 -9.73 -26.51 -6.27
CA ASP A 405 -9.76 -26.57 -7.75
C ASP A 405 -10.44 -27.85 -8.32
N GLY A 406 -11.55 -28.24 -7.69
CA GLY A 406 -12.31 -29.46 -8.02
C GLY A 406 -11.66 -30.78 -7.58
N VAL A 407 -10.47 -30.74 -6.98
CA VAL A 407 -9.73 -31.92 -6.50
C VAL A 407 -10.02 -32.19 -5.02
N ASN A 408 -10.28 -33.44 -4.65
CA ASN A 408 -10.55 -33.87 -3.27
C ASN A 408 -9.63 -35.02 -2.77
N GLU A 409 -8.67 -35.47 -3.57
CA GLU A 409 -7.61 -36.40 -3.18
C GLU A 409 -6.24 -35.78 -3.48
N PHE A 410 -5.38 -35.75 -2.49
CA PHE A 410 -4.06 -35.12 -2.56
C PHE A 410 -2.99 -36.19 -2.35
N LYS A 411 -1.85 -36.05 -3.02
CA LYS A 411 -0.73 -36.97 -2.90
C LYS A 411 0.57 -36.24 -2.58
N PHE A 412 1.49 -36.91 -1.90
CA PHE A 412 2.89 -36.48 -1.80
C PHE A 412 3.78 -37.70 -1.59
N LYS A 413 5.10 -37.51 -1.62
CA LYS A 413 6.08 -38.57 -1.34
C LYS A 413 7.13 -38.09 -0.34
N THR A 414 7.45 -38.92 0.65
CA THR A 414 8.56 -38.70 1.58
C THR A 414 9.91 -39.05 0.95
N PHE A 415 10.98 -38.41 1.43
CA PHE A 415 12.34 -38.62 0.91
C PHE A 415 12.96 -39.89 1.51
N SER A 416 14.15 -40.30 1.05
CA SER A 416 14.88 -41.46 1.58
C SER A 416 16.10 -41.01 2.39
N ASN A 417 16.21 -41.49 3.63
CA ASN A 417 17.35 -41.29 4.51
C ASN A 417 18.14 -42.57 4.79
N GLN A 418 17.73 -43.74 4.27
CA GLN A 418 18.49 -45.00 4.40
C GLN A 418 19.25 -45.40 3.12
N SER A 419 18.73 -45.11 1.92
CA SER A 419 19.38 -45.53 0.68
C SER A 419 20.53 -44.59 0.32
N THR A 420 21.76 -45.12 0.28
CA THR A 420 22.93 -44.38 -0.25
C THR A 420 22.83 -44.11 -1.75
N ASN A 421 22.00 -44.88 -2.46
CA ASN A 421 21.74 -44.73 -3.90
C ASN A 421 20.51 -43.85 -4.20
N SER A 422 19.87 -43.22 -3.21
CA SER A 422 18.72 -42.34 -3.48
C SER A 422 19.18 -41.05 -4.16
N THR A 423 18.81 -40.88 -5.42
CA THR A 423 18.97 -39.60 -6.11
C THR A 423 17.84 -38.64 -5.70
N ILE A 424 18.20 -37.46 -5.21
CA ILE A 424 17.26 -36.36 -4.97
C ILE A 424 17.37 -35.35 -6.10
N LYS A 425 16.22 -34.81 -6.53
CA LYS A 425 16.11 -33.82 -7.60
C LYS A 425 15.36 -32.59 -7.12
N PHE A 426 15.84 -31.40 -7.46
CA PHE A 426 15.08 -30.16 -7.23
C PHE A 426 15.33 -29.14 -8.33
N ILE A 427 14.48 -28.11 -8.36
CA ILE A 427 14.72 -26.91 -9.16
C ILE A 427 14.93 -25.72 -8.25
N SER A 428 15.87 -24.83 -8.62
CA SER A 428 16.19 -23.60 -7.90
C SER A 428 16.09 -22.39 -8.81
N GLY A 429 15.49 -21.32 -8.30
CA GLY A 429 15.43 -20.01 -8.92
C GLY A 429 15.20 -18.93 -7.87
N GLY A 430 14.80 -17.74 -8.32
CA GLY A 430 14.49 -16.57 -7.50
C GLY A 430 13.90 -15.48 -8.40
N ASP A 431 13.38 -14.43 -7.80
CA ASP A 431 12.96 -13.21 -8.52
C ASP A 431 11.83 -13.50 -9.52
N ILE A 432 10.68 -13.96 -8.98
CA ILE A 432 9.59 -14.54 -9.78
C ILE A 432 8.66 -13.47 -10.35
N VAL A 433 8.69 -13.31 -11.67
CA VAL A 433 7.71 -12.50 -12.43
C VAL A 433 6.85 -13.40 -13.29
N ILE A 434 5.54 -13.45 -13.02
CA ILE A 434 4.59 -14.25 -13.81
C ILE A 434 4.39 -13.60 -15.18
N ASN A 435 5.06 -14.14 -16.20
CA ASN A 435 4.94 -13.75 -17.60
C ASN A 435 4.96 -15.01 -18.48
N LYS A 436 5.40 -14.92 -19.74
CA LYS A 436 5.54 -16.10 -20.61
C LYS A 436 6.73 -16.96 -20.16
N ASP A 437 7.89 -16.35 -20.01
CA ASP A 437 9.16 -17.05 -19.76
C ASP A 437 9.15 -17.86 -18.45
N SER A 438 8.61 -17.31 -17.35
CA SER A 438 8.50 -18.06 -16.09
C SER A 438 7.49 -19.22 -16.18
N LYS A 439 6.43 -19.10 -16.98
CA LYS A 439 5.49 -20.19 -17.23
C LYS A 439 6.12 -21.29 -18.09
N ASP A 440 6.91 -20.93 -19.10
CA ASP A 440 7.59 -21.88 -19.97
C ASP A 440 8.71 -22.61 -19.20
N LEU A 441 9.50 -21.89 -18.41
CA LEU A 441 10.47 -22.46 -17.44
C LEU A 441 9.79 -23.43 -16.46
N ALA A 442 8.69 -23.04 -15.82
CA ALA A 442 7.97 -23.88 -14.87
C ALA A 442 7.32 -25.11 -15.53
N ASN A 443 6.78 -24.95 -16.74
CA ASN A 443 6.28 -26.05 -17.58
C ASN A 443 7.38 -27.08 -17.86
N HIS A 444 8.55 -26.64 -18.31
CA HIS A 444 9.69 -27.52 -18.59
C HIS A 444 10.20 -28.19 -17.33
N ALA A 445 10.35 -27.45 -16.23
CA ALA A 445 10.78 -27.99 -14.95
C ALA A 445 9.86 -29.12 -14.45
N SER A 446 8.55 -28.89 -14.49
CA SER A 446 7.55 -29.85 -14.04
C SER A 446 7.47 -31.09 -14.93
N LYS A 447 7.33 -30.90 -16.25
CA LYS A 447 7.09 -31.98 -17.21
C LYS A 447 8.33 -32.82 -17.51
N ASN A 448 9.50 -32.19 -17.62
CA ASN A 448 10.71 -32.85 -18.11
C ASN A 448 11.58 -33.41 -16.97
N PHE A 449 11.56 -32.77 -15.79
CA PHE A 449 12.47 -33.13 -14.69
C PHE A 449 11.76 -33.81 -13.52
N ASN A 450 10.47 -33.51 -13.30
CA ASN A 450 9.65 -33.99 -12.18
C ASN A 450 10.44 -33.91 -10.85
N PRO A 451 10.79 -32.70 -10.37
CA PRO A 451 11.60 -32.51 -9.17
C PRO A 451 10.88 -33.06 -7.93
N ASP A 452 11.64 -33.43 -6.90
CA ASP A 452 11.10 -33.88 -5.62
C ASP A 452 10.64 -32.69 -4.77
N PHE A 453 11.30 -31.52 -4.91
CA PHE A 453 10.90 -30.25 -4.29
C PHE A 453 11.34 -29.01 -5.10
N ILE A 454 10.85 -27.84 -4.68
CA ILE A 454 11.09 -26.54 -5.32
C ILE A 454 11.88 -25.64 -4.36
N VAL A 455 12.89 -24.93 -4.86
CA VAL A 455 13.66 -23.92 -4.13
C VAL A 455 13.46 -22.55 -4.80
N VAL A 456 13.13 -21.53 -4.00
CA VAL A 456 13.12 -20.12 -4.45
C VAL A 456 13.90 -19.26 -3.47
N GLY A 457 15.01 -18.68 -3.90
CA GLY A 457 15.91 -17.91 -3.05
C GLY A 457 15.51 -16.44 -2.87
N GLY A 458 14.26 -16.18 -2.48
CA GLY A 458 13.73 -14.83 -2.23
C GLY A 458 13.14 -14.12 -3.45
N ASP A 459 12.51 -12.98 -3.18
CA ASP A 459 11.77 -12.15 -4.13
C ASP A 459 10.72 -12.96 -4.88
N VAL A 460 9.82 -13.53 -4.09
CA VAL A 460 8.82 -14.48 -4.52
C VAL A 460 7.63 -13.75 -5.14
N VAL A 461 7.25 -12.58 -4.58
CA VAL A 461 5.95 -11.95 -4.89
C VAL A 461 5.96 -10.49 -5.33
N TYR A 462 6.99 -9.72 -4.94
CA TYR A 462 7.02 -8.27 -5.11
C TYR A 462 5.82 -7.57 -4.47
N GLU A 463 5.62 -7.79 -3.16
CA GLU A 463 4.58 -7.14 -2.34
C GLU A 463 5.12 -5.97 -1.50
N ASP A 464 6.44 -5.89 -1.35
CA ASP A 464 7.20 -4.74 -0.86
C ASP A 464 6.92 -4.37 0.61
N GLY A 465 6.55 -5.38 1.42
CA GLY A 465 6.15 -5.22 2.83
C GLY A 465 4.76 -4.59 3.02
N ILE A 466 3.99 -4.41 1.94
CA ILE A 466 2.70 -3.72 1.94
C ILE A 466 1.57 -4.76 2.05
N GLY A 467 1.00 -4.91 3.25
CA GLY A 467 -0.11 -5.83 3.52
C GLY A 467 -1.34 -5.71 2.58
N ALA A 468 -1.57 -4.53 1.98
CA ALA A 468 -2.61 -4.33 0.96
C ALA A 468 -2.33 -5.07 -0.37
N CYS A 469 -1.09 -5.49 -0.61
CA CYS A 469 -0.62 -6.21 -1.80
C CYS A 469 -0.75 -7.74 -1.69
N TYR A 470 -1.47 -8.27 -0.69
CA TYR A 470 -1.69 -9.71 -0.45
C TYR A 470 -2.05 -10.54 -1.69
N ARG A 471 -2.73 -9.94 -2.69
CA ARG A 471 -3.08 -10.61 -3.95
C ARG A 471 -1.87 -11.12 -4.73
N ARG A 472 -0.68 -10.52 -4.55
CA ARG A 472 0.58 -11.02 -5.13
C ARG A 472 0.95 -12.41 -4.61
N TRP A 473 0.68 -12.71 -3.34
CA TRP A 473 0.82 -14.06 -2.80
C TRP A 473 -0.23 -15.01 -3.37
N ASP A 474 -1.49 -14.57 -3.49
CA ASP A 474 -2.55 -15.40 -4.06
C ASP A 474 -2.23 -15.81 -5.52
N GLU A 475 -1.73 -14.89 -6.34
CA GLU A 475 -1.22 -15.17 -7.69
C GLU A 475 -0.10 -16.22 -7.71
N LYS A 476 0.85 -16.12 -6.76
CA LYS A 476 2.07 -16.93 -6.74
C LYS A 476 1.83 -18.32 -6.17
N LEU A 477 0.99 -18.45 -5.14
CA LEU A 477 0.47 -19.74 -4.68
C LEU A 477 -0.33 -20.44 -5.79
N SER A 478 -1.13 -19.69 -6.57
CA SER A 478 -1.80 -20.22 -7.76
C SER A 478 -0.81 -20.68 -8.83
N PHE A 479 0.27 -19.93 -9.08
CA PHE A 479 1.35 -20.33 -9.99
C PHE A 479 2.03 -21.63 -9.53
N PHE A 480 2.45 -21.75 -8.26
CA PHE A 480 3.05 -22.99 -7.75
C PHE A 480 2.11 -24.19 -7.92
N ASN A 481 0.83 -24.03 -7.55
CA ASN A 481 -0.17 -25.09 -7.65
C ASN A 481 -0.54 -25.45 -9.10
N THR A 482 -0.44 -24.51 -10.05
CA THR A 482 -0.72 -24.76 -11.47
C THR A 482 0.44 -25.48 -12.16
N TYR A 483 1.68 -25.08 -11.89
CA TYR A 483 2.84 -25.53 -12.67
C TYR A 483 3.59 -26.69 -12.03
N PHE A 484 3.78 -26.72 -10.70
CA PHE A 484 4.65 -27.71 -10.07
C PHE A 484 3.93 -28.87 -9.39
N ASN A 485 2.64 -28.75 -9.11
CA ASN A 485 1.82 -29.86 -8.63
C ASN A 485 1.20 -30.63 -9.81
N LEU A 486 1.29 -31.95 -9.80
CA LEU A 486 0.81 -32.77 -10.92
C LEU A 486 -0.66 -33.15 -10.71
N LYS A 487 -1.56 -32.58 -11.53
CA LYS A 487 -2.99 -32.91 -11.54
C LYS A 487 -3.23 -34.15 -12.41
N PHE A 488 -3.54 -35.27 -11.78
CA PHE A 488 -3.94 -36.51 -12.45
C PHE A 488 -5.46 -36.57 -12.58
N ILE A 489 -5.98 -36.91 -13.77
CA ILE A 489 -7.41 -37.06 -14.04
C ILE A 489 -7.64 -38.51 -14.50
N SER A 490 -8.46 -39.25 -13.76
CA SER A 490 -8.89 -40.61 -14.12
C SER A 490 -10.32 -40.56 -14.65
N ASN A 491 -10.47 -40.84 -15.94
CA ASN A 491 -11.76 -40.96 -16.62
C ASN A 491 -12.11 -42.45 -16.75
N ASN A 492 -12.61 -43.06 -15.67
CA ASN A 492 -13.15 -44.42 -15.71
C ASN A 492 -14.69 -44.39 -15.61
N ASN A 493 -15.34 -45.30 -16.32
CA ASN A 493 -16.78 -45.31 -16.68
C ASN A 493 -17.76 -45.16 -15.49
N ASN A 494 -17.96 -43.91 -15.03
CA ASN A 494 -18.96 -43.36 -14.08
C ASN A 494 -18.36 -42.49 -12.94
N SER A 495 -17.04 -42.21 -12.94
CA SER A 495 -16.43 -41.32 -11.93
C SER A 495 -15.24 -40.54 -12.49
N ASN A 496 -15.35 -39.20 -12.48
CA ASN A 496 -14.25 -38.29 -12.75
C ASN A 496 -13.43 -38.09 -11.46
N ASN A 497 -12.56 -39.04 -11.12
CA ASN A 497 -11.66 -38.87 -9.98
C ASN A 497 -10.42 -38.09 -10.41
N SER A 498 -10.17 -36.96 -9.77
CA SER A 498 -8.93 -36.19 -9.93
C SER A 498 -8.12 -36.21 -8.64
N SER A 499 -6.79 -36.23 -8.77
CA SER A 499 -5.87 -36.11 -7.64
C SER A 499 -4.74 -35.14 -7.94
N LEU A 500 -4.23 -34.47 -6.91
CA LEU A 500 -3.17 -33.46 -7.03
C LEU A 500 -1.94 -33.91 -6.25
N PHE A 501 -0.86 -34.21 -6.96
CA PHE A 501 0.43 -34.55 -6.35
C PHE A 501 1.20 -33.27 -6.01
N LEU A 502 1.36 -33.03 -4.72
CA LEU A 502 1.99 -31.85 -4.15
C LEU A 502 3.50 -32.01 -4.08
N LYS A 503 4.24 -30.96 -4.45
CA LYS A 503 5.68 -30.85 -4.23
C LYS A 503 5.94 -29.86 -3.08
N PRO A 504 6.76 -30.22 -2.07
CA PRO A 504 7.14 -29.26 -1.04
C PRO A 504 7.96 -28.10 -1.61
N ILE A 505 7.72 -26.92 -1.04
CA ILE A 505 8.40 -25.67 -1.37
C ILE A 505 9.38 -25.33 -0.26
N LEU A 506 10.57 -24.88 -0.62
CA LEU A 506 11.58 -24.24 0.23
C LEU A 506 11.78 -22.82 -0.29
N LEU A 507 11.70 -21.82 0.60
CA LEU A 507 11.97 -20.42 0.27
C LEU A 507 13.10 -19.86 1.15
N SER A 508 13.93 -19.00 0.58
CA SER A 508 14.64 -17.94 1.33
C SER A 508 13.83 -16.64 1.28
N ILE A 509 14.14 -15.70 2.17
CA ILE A 509 13.56 -14.36 2.16
C ILE A 509 14.36 -13.42 1.24
N GLY A 510 13.68 -12.64 0.39
CA GLY A 510 14.27 -11.55 -0.38
C GLY A 510 13.85 -10.17 0.14
N ASN A 511 14.46 -9.09 -0.36
CA ASN A 511 14.15 -7.76 0.14
C ASN A 511 12.72 -7.32 -0.22
N HIS A 512 12.12 -7.85 -1.29
CA HIS A 512 10.74 -7.53 -1.66
C HIS A 512 9.67 -8.25 -0.83
N GLU A 513 10.05 -9.18 0.08
CA GLU A 513 9.18 -9.67 1.15
C GLU A 513 9.13 -8.73 2.38
N ALA A 514 10.00 -7.72 2.44
CA ALA A 514 10.09 -6.74 3.54
C ALA A 514 10.04 -5.27 3.07
N GLY A 515 10.13 -5.03 1.75
CA GLY A 515 10.27 -3.72 1.12
C GLY A 515 11.71 -3.19 1.03
N ALA A 516 12.66 -3.76 1.77
CA ALA A 516 14.09 -3.40 1.77
C ALA A 516 14.94 -4.45 2.52
N PHE A 517 16.26 -4.23 2.58
CA PHE A 517 17.17 -4.93 3.50
C PHE A 517 17.20 -4.25 4.89
N TYR A 518 17.72 -4.94 5.91
CA TYR A 518 17.86 -4.47 7.30
C TYR A 518 16.53 -4.06 7.97
N GLN A 519 15.48 -4.81 7.67
CA GLN A 519 14.13 -4.62 8.21
C GLN A 519 13.89 -5.48 9.45
N THR A 520 12.81 -5.19 10.18
CA THR A 520 12.38 -5.98 11.34
C THR A 520 11.36 -7.04 10.94
N HIS A 521 11.24 -8.13 11.71
CA HIS A 521 10.22 -9.17 11.50
C HIS A 521 8.77 -8.60 11.43
N LYS A 522 8.50 -7.44 12.05
CA LYS A 522 7.19 -6.76 11.98
C LYS A 522 6.88 -6.13 10.61
N GLN A 523 7.90 -5.87 9.79
CA GLN A 523 7.79 -5.30 8.45
C GLN A 523 7.69 -6.38 7.36
N VAL A 524 7.69 -7.66 7.75
CA VAL A 524 7.50 -8.82 6.88
C VAL A 524 6.09 -9.39 7.12
N PRO A 525 5.05 -8.89 6.43
CA PRO A 525 3.67 -9.24 6.75
C PRO A 525 3.32 -10.71 6.48
N PHE A 526 3.91 -11.33 5.45
CA PHE A 526 3.44 -12.62 4.94
C PHE A 526 4.41 -13.79 5.12
N TYR A 527 5.70 -13.65 4.78
CA TYR A 527 6.65 -14.78 4.69
C TYR A 527 6.61 -15.70 5.92
N PHE A 528 6.79 -15.14 7.13
CA PHE A 528 6.77 -15.88 8.40
C PHE A 528 5.41 -16.51 8.78
N LYS A 529 4.33 -16.15 8.08
CA LYS A 529 2.96 -16.67 8.32
C LYS A 529 2.49 -17.62 7.21
N TYR A 530 3.05 -17.50 6.01
CA TYR A 530 2.72 -18.32 4.84
C TYR A 530 3.70 -19.48 4.65
N PHE A 531 4.91 -19.43 5.23
CA PHE A 531 5.92 -20.47 5.04
C PHE A 531 6.49 -20.95 6.37
N LEU A 532 6.00 -22.13 6.78
CA LEU A 532 6.38 -22.80 8.01
C LEU A 532 7.28 -24.00 7.66
N PHE A 533 8.58 -23.89 7.96
CA PHE A 533 9.61 -24.90 7.65
C PHE A 533 9.96 -25.80 8.84
N GLU A 534 9.55 -25.38 10.04
CA GLU A 534 9.68 -26.12 11.29
C GLU A 534 8.48 -25.75 12.18
N LEU A 535 7.97 -26.72 12.93
CA LEU A 535 6.83 -26.55 13.84
C LEU A 535 7.13 -26.95 15.29
N ASP A 536 8.29 -27.55 15.56
CA ASP A 536 8.69 -27.92 16.92
C ASP A 536 9.06 -26.67 17.75
N GLY A 537 8.69 -26.71 19.04
CA GLY A 537 8.86 -25.59 19.97
C GLY A 537 7.64 -24.66 20.09
N PHE A 538 6.76 -24.58 19.08
CA PHE A 538 5.59 -23.70 19.12
C PHE A 538 4.42 -24.30 19.93
N LYS A 539 4.33 -23.94 21.22
CA LYS A 539 3.31 -24.47 22.12
C LYS A 539 1.90 -23.92 21.87
N ASP A 540 1.76 -22.63 21.54
CA ASP A 540 0.47 -21.92 21.50
C ASP A 540 0.29 -20.98 20.29
N GLY A 541 0.97 -21.27 19.17
CA GLY A 541 0.85 -20.52 17.91
C GLY A 541 2.19 -20.15 17.29
N VAL A 542 2.15 -19.51 16.12
CA VAL A 542 3.36 -19.08 15.40
C VAL A 542 4.01 -17.91 16.13
N ASP A 543 5.24 -18.10 16.62
CA ASP A 543 6.06 -17.08 17.28
C ASP A 543 6.30 -15.89 16.35
N GLU A 544 6.35 -14.68 16.92
CA GLU A 544 6.72 -13.44 16.21
C GLU A 544 8.25 -13.28 16.11
N ASN A 545 9.04 -14.23 16.62
CA ASN A 545 10.51 -14.25 16.59
C ASN A 545 11.08 -15.42 15.76
N ARG A 546 10.36 -15.93 14.76
CA ARG A 546 10.87 -17.01 13.91
C ARG A 546 12.11 -16.56 13.14
N SER A 547 13.12 -17.43 13.07
CA SER A 547 14.29 -17.24 12.21
C SER A 547 13.89 -17.12 10.74
N SER A 548 14.53 -16.20 10.02
CA SER A 548 14.42 -16.05 8.57
C SER A 548 15.25 -17.07 7.77
N TYR A 549 15.99 -17.92 8.49
CA TYR A 549 16.93 -18.93 8.01
C TYR A 549 16.62 -20.29 8.65
N HIS A 550 16.92 -21.37 7.94
CA HIS A 550 16.51 -22.74 8.30
C HIS A 550 17.30 -23.79 7.51
N ILE A 551 17.35 -25.04 8.00
CA ILE A 551 18.15 -26.14 7.41
C ILE A 551 17.32 -27.41 7.24
N HIS A 552 17.60 -28.17 6.17
CA HIS A 552 16.89 -29.39 5.81
C HIS A 552 17.82 -30.54 5.45
N LYS A 553 17.54 -31.73 5.96
CA LYS A 553 18.20 -32.99 5.61
C LYS A 553 17.45 -33.67 4.47
N ILE A 554 17.86 -33.38 3.23
CA ILE A 554 17.17 -33.87 2.03
C ILE A 554 17.53 -35.32 1.68
N SER A 555 18.63 -35.86 2.21
CA SER A 555 18.94 -37.29 2.21
C SER A 555 19.93 -37.66 3.31
N SER A 556 20.31 -38.94 3.39
CA SER A 556 21.44 -39.44 4.19
C SER A 556 22.76 -38.71 3.94
N HIS A 557 22.95 -38.18 2.73
CA HIS A 557 24.23 -37.68 2.22
C HIS A 557 24.14 -36.22 1.76
N ALA A 558 23.00 -35.55 1.89
CA ALA A 558 22.79 -34.18 1.41
C ALA A 558 21.89 -33.36 2.34
N SER A 559 22.22 -32.07 2.48
CA SER A 559 21.41 -31.09 3.20
C SER A 559 21.41 -29.76 2.45
N ILE A 560 20.32 -29.00 2.56
CA ILE A 560 20.23 -27.63 2.05
C ILE A 560 19.91 -26.67 3.19
N VAL A 561 20.58 -25.52 3.21
CA VAL A 561 20.30 -24.43 4.15
C VAL A 561 19.79 -23.20 3.40
N SER A 562 18.73 -22.59 3.91
CA SER A 562 18.27 -21.27 3.52
C SER A 562 18.84 -20.25 4.50
N LEU A 563 19.53 -19.24 3.98
CA LEU A 563 20.07 -18.14 4.76
C LEU A 563 19.39 -16.81 4.38
N ASP A 564 19.37 -15.89 5.34
CA ASP A 564 18.89 -14.53 5.17
C ASP A 564 20.06 -13.61 4.81
N SER A 565 20.00 -12.99 3.63
CA SER A 565 21.02 -12.06 3.15
C SER A 565 20.77 -10.63 3.68
N CYS A 566 20.77 -10.47 5.00
CA CYS A 566 20.53 -9.20 5.69
C CYS A 566 19.15 -8.55 5.43
N VAL A 567 18.10 -9.31 5.10
CA VAL A 567 16.72 -8.79 5.03
C VAL A 567 16.18 -8.55 6.44
N VAL A 568 16.26 -9.54 7.34
CA VAL A 568 15.89 -9.42 8.76
C VAL A 568 17.06 -9.79 9.69
N SER A 569 17.73 -10.90 9.39
CA SER A 569 18.91 -11.38 10.11
C SER A 569 20.17 -11.05 9.30
N THR A 570 21.13 -10.40 9.94
CA THR A 570 22.46 -10.18 9.34
C THR A 570 23.23 -11.50 9.21
N TRP A 571 24.24 -11.54 8.33
CA TRP A 571 25.12 -12.71 8.20
C TRP A 571 25.73 -13.13 9.55
N ASN A 572 26.30 -12.19 10.32
CA ASN A 572 26.93 -12.47 11.61
C ASN A 572 25.97 -13.05 12.68
N GLN A 573 24.66 -12.78 12.60
CA GLN A 573 23.68 -13.39 13.53
C GLN A 573 23.42 -14.87 13.21
N GLN A 574 23.79 -15.34 12.03
CA GLN A 574 23.53 -16.70 11.54
C GLN A 574 24.75 -17.62 11.63
N THR A 575 25.97 -17.08 11.66
CA THR A 575 27.23 -17.86 11.58
C THR A 575 27.34 -18.90 12.69
N GLN A 576 27.16 -18.52 13.95
CA GLN A 576 27.24 -19.45 15.09
C GLN A 576 26.15 -20.53 15.05
N TRP A 577 24.93 -20.17 14.64
CA TRP A 577 23.85 -21.14 14.44
C TRP A 577 24.22 -22.14 13.34
N LEU A 578 24.71 -21.66 12.20
CA LEU A 578 25.07 -22.48 11.05
C LEU A 578 26.23 -23.43 11.36
N ASP A 579 27.25 -22.95 12.07
CA ASP A 579 28.33 -23.78 12.60
C ASP A 579 27.79 -24.92 13.47
N ASN A 580 26.95 -24.58 14.45
CA ASN A 580 26.34 -25.58 15.34
C ASN A 580 25.47 -26.60 14.59
N GLN A 581 24.76 -26.20 13.52
CA GLN A 581 24.01 -27.14 12.67
C GLN A 581 24.96 -28.07 11.91
N TRP A 582 25.95 -27.52 11.19
CA TRP A 582 26.86 -28.31 10.36
C TRP A 582 27.89 -29.14 11.13
N SER A 583 28.16 -28.78 12.38
CA SER A 583 28.97 -29.56 13.32
C SER A 583 28.19 -30.69 14.03
N ASN A 584 26.87 -30.77 13.87
CA ASN A 584 26.02 -31.80 14.48
C ASN A 584 26.07 -33.12 13.68
N ASP A 585 26.04 -34.27 14.36
CA ASP A 585 25.97 -35.62 13.77
C ASP A 585 24.89 -35.78 12.68
N GLU A 586 23.78 -35.03 12.78
CA GLU A 586 22.69 -35.02 11.81
C GLU A 586 23.14 -34.52 10.42
N PHE A 587 24.08 -33.57 10.36
CA PHE A 587 24.49 -32.84 9.15
C PHE A 587 26.01 -32.89 8.86
N ILE A 588 26.86 -33.34 9.78
CA ILE A 588 28.32 -33.30 9.60
C ILE A 588 28.76 -34.03 8.33
N ASN A 589 28.16 -35.20 8.06
CA ASN A 589 28.51 -36.07 6.92
C ASN A 589 27.80 -35.72 5.59
N THR A 590 26.86 -34.77 5.58
CA THR A 590 26.13 -34.38 4.36
C THR A 590 26.97 -33.45 3.47
N SER A 591 26.75 -33.55 2.16
CA SER A 591 27.08 -32.49 1.21
C SER A 591 26.14 -31.30 1.44
N LYS A 592 26.71 -30.12 1.70
CA LYS A 592 25.98 -28.94 2.18
C LYS A 592 25.70 -27.97 1.03
N LEU A 593 24.44 -27.82 0.66
CA LEU A 593 23.97 -26.85 -0.33
C LEU A 593 23.47 -25.59 0.41
N VAL A 594 23.69 -24.41 -0.17
CA VAL A 594 23.24 -23.14 0.41
C VAL A 594 22.34 -22.39 -0.58
N VAL A 595 21.29 -21.73 -0.09
CA VAL A 595 20.49 -20.79 -0.89
C VAL A 595 20.17 -19.51 -0.10
N TYR A 596 20.38 -18.35 -0.72
CA TYR A 596 20.00 -17.05 -0.16
C TYR A 596 19.71 -16.04 -1.28
N HIS A 597 19.26 -14.85 -0.90
CA HIS A 597 18.81 -13.86 -1.85
C HIS A 597 19.95 -13.00 -2.43
N HIS A 598 20.44 -11.99 -1.70
CA HIS A 598 21.50 -11.10 -2.22
C HIS A 598 22.86 -11.82 -2.33
N PRO A 599 23.54 -11.76 -3.50
CA PRO A 599 24.84 -12.39 -3.70
C PRO A 599 25.95 -11.92 -2.75
N ILE A 600 26.84 -12.84 -2.40
CA ILE A 600 28.18 -12.63 -1.81
C ILE A 600 29.22 -12.38 -2.92
N TYR A 601 28.99 -12.97 -4.10
CA TYR A 601 29.77 -12.78 -5.33
C TYR A 601 28.90 -12.21 -6.48
N PRO A 602 28.61 -10.90 -6.52
CA PRO A 602 27.65 -10.31 -7.47
C PRO A 602 28.09 -10.43 -8.94
N ALA A 603 27.20 -10.08 -9.87
CA ALA A 603 27.46 -10.15 -11.31
C ALA A 603 28.30 -8.99 -11.86
N TRP A 604 28.50 -7.93 -11.09
CA TRP A 604 29.09 -6.67 -11.56
C TRP A 604 30.37 -6.26 -10.82
N SER A 605 30.27 -6.00 -9.51
CA SER A 605 31.42 -5.73 -8.63
C SER A 605 31.33 -6.54 -7.35
N LEU A 606 32.46 -6.67 -6.65
CA LEU A 606 32.48 -7.22 -5.29
C LEU A 606 32.04 -6.18 -4.24
N ASP A 607 32.05 -4.90 -4.58
CA ASP A 607 31.75 -3.79 -3.67
C ASP A 607 30.29 -3.83 -3.18
N GLY A 608 30.09 -3.41 -1.94
CA GLY A 608 28.77 -3.26 -1.32
C GLY A 608 28.67 -3.97 0.03
N LEU A 609 27.94 -3.34 0.96
CA LEU A 609 27.87 -3.76 2.35
C LEU A 609 27.39 -5.21 2.56
N ILE A 610 26.38 -5.67 1.81
CA ILE A 610 25.84 -7.04 1.94
C ILE A 610 26.80 -8.08 1.34
N PRO A 611 27.35 -7.91 0.12
CA PRO A 611 28.42 -8.76 -0.39
C PRO A 611 29.67 -8.81 0.49
N GLU A 612 30.17 -7.66 0.94
CA GLU A 612 31.39 -7.54 1.77
C GLU A 612 31.23 -8.26 3.10
N SER A 613 30.20 -7.90 3.89
CA SER A 613 29.95 -8.55 5.18
C SER A 613 29.59 -10.04 5.03
N GLY A 614 28.99 -10.44 3.90
CA GLY A 614 28.78 -11.84 3.57
C GLY A 614 30.09 -12.59 3.32
N ARG A 615 31.04 -11.97 2.60
CA ARG A 615 32.37 -12.55 2.38
C ARG A 615 33.13 -12.73 3.69
N GLU A 616 33.10 -11.73 4.57
CA GLU A 616 33.76 -11.77 5.88
C GLU A 616 33.15 -12.83 6.81
N ALA A 617 31.81 -12.91 6.88
CA ALA A 617 31.12 -13.75 7.85
C ALA A 617 30.94 -15.21 7.40
N MET A 618 30.62 -15.45 6.12
CA MET A 618 30.17 -16.77 5.65
C MET A 618 31.25 -17.59 4.93
N LEU A 619 32.17 -16.97 4.19
CA LEU A 619 33.22 -17.74 3.47
C LEU A 619 34.08 -18.59 4.40
N PRO A 620 34.51 -18.14 5.60
CA PRO A 620 35.27 -18.98 6.51
C PRO A 620 34.54 -20.27 6.92
N LEU A 621 33.20 -20.23 7.02
CA LEU A 621 32.39 -21.43 7.27
C LEU A 621 32.24 -22.28 6.00
N PHE A 622 31.93 -21.65 4.87
CA PHE A 622 31.72 -22.33 3.58
C PHE A 622 32.96 -23.10 3.13
N ASP A 623 34.15 -22.51 3.28
CA ASP A 623 35.43 -23.13 2.95
C ASP A 623 35.79 -24.22 3.97
N ARG A 624 35.61 -23.98 5.29
CA ARG A 624 35.90 -24.98 6.33
C ARG A 624 35.03 -26.23 6.21
N PHE A 625 33.76 -26.08 5.84
CA PHE A 625 32.84 -27.18 5.59
C PHE A 625 32.82 -27.67 4.14
N GLN A 626 33.70 -27.15 3.28
CA GLN A 626 33.92 -27.58 1.89
C GLN A 626 32.62 -27.69 1.08
N ILE A 627 31.81 -26.63 1.11
CA ILE A 627 30.49 -26.68 0.46
C ILE A 627 30.63 -26.66 -1.08
N PRO A 628 29.89 -27.51 -1.82
CA PRO A 628 30.03 -27.58 -3.28
C PRO A 628 29.30 -26.46 -4.04
N PHE A 629 28.12 -26.03 -3.57
CA PHE A 629 27.25 -25.11 -4.30
C PHE A 629 26.49 -24.13 -3.42
N VAL A 630 26.41 -22.90 -3.91
CA VAL A 630 25.61 -21.79 -3.37
C VAL A 630 24.71 -21.22 -4.46
N PHE A 631 23.41 -21.15 -4.18
CA PHE A 631 22.41 -20.55 -5.06
C PHE A 631 22.08 -19.13 -4.57
N GLU A 632 22.30 -18.14 -5.44
CA GLU A 632 22.18 -16.72 -5.15
C GLU A 632 21.20 -16.05 -6.14
N ASN A 633 20.65 -14.88 -5.82
CA ASN A 633 19.48 -14.31 -6.51
C ASN A 633 19.61 -12.76 -6.67
N HIS A 634 18.52 -11.98 -6.66
CA HIS A 634 18.49 -10.51 -6.57
C HIS A 634 18.88 -9.68 -7.82
N GLU A 635 19.92 -10.05 -8.58
CA GLU A 635 20.42 -9.15 -9.64
C GLU A 635 19.71 -9.32 -11.01
N HIS A 636 18.62 -10.08 -11.07
CA HIS A 636 17.77 -10.26 -12.25
C HIS A 636 18.48 -10.85 -13.49
N ILE A 637 19.58 -11.58 -13.28
CA ILE A 637 20.55 -11.99 -14.32
C ILE A 637 20.97 -13.45 -14.12
N PHE A 638 21.41 -14.13 -15.20
CA PHE A 638 22.16 -15.37 -15.08
C PHE A 638 23.64 -15.09 -14.82
N ARG A 639 24.24 -15.76 -13.84
CA ARG A 639 25.69 -15.90 -13.74
C ARG A 639 26.11 -17.19 -13.04
N ARG A 640 27.41 -17.46 -13.14
CA ARG A 640 28.11 -18.49 -12.39
C ARG A 640 29.58 -18.11 -12.17
N THR A 641 30.12 -18.40 -10.99
CA THR A 641 31.54 -18.26 -10.69
C THR A 641 32.41 -19.39 -11.28
N LYS A 642 33.72 -19.15 -11.30
CA LYS A 642 34.72 -20.23 -11.22
C LYS A 642 34.61 -20.92 -9.85
N PRO A 643 35.16 -22.12 -9.63
CA PRO A 643 35.24 -22.67 -8.28
C PRO A 643 36.13 -21.78 -7.39
N LEU A 644 35.68 -21.45 -6.18
CA LEU A 644 36.36 -20.53 -5.26
C LEU A 644 36.65 -21.16 -3.88
N THR A 645 37.76 -20.76 -3.27
CA THR A 645 38.14 -21.05 -1.87
C THR A 645 39.11 -19.96 -1.41
N ASP A 646 39.03 -19.50 -0.15
CA ASP A 646 39.88 -18.42 0.39
C ASP A 646 39.91 -17.19 -0.54
N ASN A 647 38.71 -16.86 -1.08
CA ASN A 647 38.48 -15.82 -2.07
C ASN A 647 39.43 -15.85 -3.30
N LYS A 648 39.81 -17.05 -3.76
CA LYS A 648 40.67 -17.30 -4.93
C LYS A 648 40.09 -18.42 -5.80
N ILE A 649 40.47 -18.45 -7.07
CA ILE A 649 40.09 -19.49 -8.04
C ILE A 649 40.82 -20.78 -7.69
N VAL A 650 40.07 -21.87 -7.51
CA VAL A 650 40.65 -23.21 -7.38
C VAL A 650 40.98 -23.77 -8.76
N VAL A 651 42.21 -24.26 -8.92
CA VAL A 651 42.65 -25.06 -10.08
C VAL A 651 42.90 -26.48 -9.59
N VAL A 652 42.17 -27.43 -10.18
CA VAL A 652 42.34 -28.87 -9.94
C VAL A 652 43.33 -29.39 -10.98
N ASN A 653 44.52 -29.78 -10.52
CA ASN A 653 45.57 -30.29 -11.40
C ASN A 653 45.48 -31.82 -11.50
N ASP A 654 44.71 -32.31 -12.46
CA ASP A 654 44.53 -33.77 -12.70
C ASP A 654 45.81 -34.49 -13.16
N ASN A 655 46.81 -33.73 -13.65
CA ASN A 655 48.13 -34.24 -13.98
C ASN A 655 49.18 -33.32 -13.34
N GLY A 656 50.27 -33.91 -12.82
CA GLY A 656 51.34 -33.20 -12.09
C GLY A 656 52.26 -32.32 -12.95
N ASP A 657 51.75 -31.77 -14.05
CA ASP A 657 52.47 -30.79 -14.87
C ASP A 657 52.34 -29.41 -14.20
N GLY A 658 53.40 -29.01 -13.48
CA GLY A 658 53.43 -27.90 -12.53
C GLY A 658 53.41 -26.51 -13.16
N ASN A 659 52.52 -26.28 -14.13
CA ASN A 659 52.35 -25.00 -14.80
C ASN A 659 51.56 -24.05 -13.88
N ASN A 660 52.24 -23.56 -12.84
CA ASN A 660 51.69 -22.64 -11.86
C ASN A 660 51.21 -21.36 -12.54
N ASN A 661 49.89 -21.18 -12.62
CA ASN A 661 49.28 -19.89 -12.91
C ASN A 661 49.55 -18.94 -11.73
N ASN A 662 50.75 -18.34 -11.72
CA ASN A 662 51.29 -17.44 -10.69
C ASN A 662 50.57 -16.07 -10.62
N GLY A 663 49.28 -16.02 -10.90
CA GLY A 663 48.44 -14.86 -10.59
C GLY A 663 47.98 -14.91 -9.13
N ASN A 664 47.95 -13.76 -8.44
CA ASN A 664 47.59 -13.64 -7.03
C ASN A 664 46.20 -14.21 -6.63
N ASN A 665 45.37 -14.56 -7.63
CA ASN A 665 43.98 -14.99 -7.47
C ASN A 665 43.79 -16.51 -7.68
N TYR A 666 44.85 -17.33 -7.71
CA TYR A 666 44.76 -18.79 -7.93
C TYR A 666 45.23 -19.61 -6.71
N LEU A 667 44.62 -20.78 -6.53
CA LEU A 667 45.03 -21.83 -5.58
C LEU A 667 45.08 -23.18 -6.30
N ASN A 668 46.18 -23.92 -6.14
CA ASN A 668 46.25 -25.31 -6.55
C ASN A 668 45.67 -26.21 -5.46
N SER A 669 44.74 -27.10 -5.82
CA SER A 669 44.12 -28.06 -4.89
C SER A 669 44.06 -29.45 -5.51
N SER A 670 44.43 -30.47 -4.74
CA SER A 670 44.34 -31.89 -5.14
C SER A 670 43.17 -32.64 -4.48
N THR A 671 42.47 -32.03 -3.51
CA THR A 671 41.47 -32.71 -2.68
C THR A 671 40.09 -32.04 -2.69
N PHE A 672 40.03 -30.71 -2.81
CA PHE A 672 38.78 -29.94 -2.85
C PHE A 672 38.62 -29.22 -4.19
N GLN A 673 37.47 -29.37 -4.85
CA GLN A 673 37.17 -28.76 -6.15
C GLN A 673 36.79 -27.28 -6.07
N GLY A 674 36.63 -26.71 -4.87
CA GLY A 674 36.16 -25.34 -4.65
C GLY A 674 34.63 -25.20 -4.65
N THR A 675 34.16 -24.09 -4.11
CA THR A 675 32.74 -23.73 -4.03
C THR A 675 32.30 -23.02 -5.31
N TYR A 676 31.18 -23.45 -5.91
CA TYR A 676 30.54 -22.70 -7.00
C TYR A 676 29.39 -21.83 -6.47
N TYR A 677 29.36 -20.57 -6.90
CA TYR A 677 28.26 -19.65 -6.64
C TYR A 677 27.53 -19.39 -7.96
N ALA A 678 26.22 -19.60 -7.99
CA ALA A 678 25.44 -19.66 -9.23
C ALA A 678 24.04 -19.05 -9.05
N GLY A 679 23.50 -18.49 -10.14
CA GLY A 679 22.21 -17.81 -10.15
C GLY A 679 22.35 -16.32 -10.44
N SER A 680 22.10 -15.50 -9.43
CA SER A 680 21.61 -14.12 -9.50
C SER A 680 20.17 -13.93 -10.00
N GLY A 681 19.36 -15.00 -9.90
CA GLY A 681 17.92 -14.86 -9.70
C GLY A 681 17.17 -14.25 -10.87
N SER A 682 16.65 -15.09 -11.77
CA SER A 682 16.01 -14.60 -12.98
C SER A 682 14.84 -15.48 -13.43
N PHE A 683 13.87 -15.70 -12.55
CA PHE A 683 12.71 -16.54 -12.86
C PHE A 683 11.59 -15.72 -13.55
N GLY A 684 11.91 -15.18 -14.73
CA GLY A 684 11.02 -14.40 -15.57
C GLY A 684 11.25 -12.88 -15.54
N ILE A 685 12.19 -12.39 -14.74
CA ILE A 685 12.44 -10.94 -14.59
C ILE A 685 13.52 -10.35 -15.53
N SER A 686 14.39 -11.17 -16.14
CA SER A 686 15.39 -10.69 -17.08
C SER A 686 14.75 -9.99 -18.28
N PRO A 687 15.31 -8.86 -18.76
CA PRO A 687 14.77 -8.15 -19.92
C PRO A 687 14.95 -8.92 -21.23
N THR A 688 15.87 -9.88 -21.31
CA THR A 688 16.17 -10.68 -22.51
C THR A 688 16.50 -12.13 -22.14
N ASN A 689 16.55 -13.01 -23.15
CA ASN A 689 16.99 -14.40 -23.04
C ASN A 689 18.31 -14.64 -23.79
N THR A 690 19.29 -13.80 -23.51
CA THR A 690 20.63 -13.85 -24.10
C THR A 690 21.45 -14.93 -23.40
N ILE A 691 21.76 -16.01 -24.09
CA ILE A 691 22.64 -17.08 -23.59
C ILE A 691 24.06 -16.52 -23.35
N PRO A 692 24.77 -16.91 -22.27
CA PRO A 692 26.11 -16.40 -21.98
C PRO A 692 27.13 -16.82 -23.05
N SER A 693 28.06 -15.91 -23.38
CA SER A 693 29.25 -16.24 -24.15
C SER A 693 30.07 -17.30 -23.41
N GLN A 694 30.72 -18.21 -24.15
CA GLN A 694 31.68 -19.15 -23.57
C GLN A 694 32.97 -18.44 -23.14
N ASN A 695 33.35 -17.37 -23.83
CA ASN A 695 34.52 -16.55 -23.56
C ASN A 695 34.10 -15.07 -23.50
N ASP A 696 34.05 -14.50 -22.31
CA ASP A 696 33.88 -13.06 -22.08
C ASP A 696 35.05 -12.58 -21.20
N SER A 697 36.00 -11.87 -21.81
CA SER A 697 37.18 -11.33 -21.13
C SER A 697 36.89 -10.06 -20.31
N SER A 698 35.66 -9.51 -20.39
CA SER A 698 35.20 -8.40 -19.55
C SER A 698 34.67 -8.85 -18.18
N LEU A 699 34.56 -10.17 -17.95
CA LEU A 699 34.10 -10.71 -16.68
C LEU A 699 35.08 -10.41 -15.54
N PRO A 700 34.60 -10.01 -14.35
CA PRO A 700 35.38 -10.02 -13.12
C PRO A 700 36.08 -11.36 -12.90
N TRP A 701 37.26 -11.34 -12.28
CA TRP A 701 38.16 -12.50 -12.19
C TRP A 701 37.50 -13.79 -11.68
N TYR A 702 36.52 -13.66 -10.77
CA TYR A 702 35.80 -14.76 -10.12
C TYR A 702 34.64 -15.32 -10.95
N LEU A 703 34.13 -14.60 -11.96
CA LEU A 703 33.05 -15.09 -12.82
C LEU A 703 33.57 -16.00 -13.92
N ALA A 704 32.77 -17.03 -14.23
CA ALA A 704 32.96 -17.90 -15.39
C ALA A 704 31.95 -17.57 -16.51
N LYS A 705 30.72 -17.20 -16.15
CA LYS A 705 29.65 -16.81 -17.09
C LYS A 705 28.74 -15.75 -16.49
N ARG A 706 28.19 -14.87 -17.33
CA ARG A 706 27.16 -13.88 -17.01
C ARG A 706 26.33 -13.56 -18.26
N SER A 707 25.02 -13.44 -18.15
CA SER A 707 24.16 -12.86 -19.19
C SER A 707 22.73 -12.56 -18.71
N TYR A 708 22.06 -11.63 -19.39
CA TYR A 708 20.61 -11.43 -19.22
C TYR A 708 19.85 -12.61 -19.81
N CYS A 709 19.49 -13.58 -18.97
CA CYS A 709 18.76 -14.78 -19.35
C CYS A 709 17.83 -15.22 -18.21
N ASN A 710 16.53 -15.33 -18.51
CA ASN A 710 15.60 -15.99 -17.61
C ASN A 710 15.96 -17.48 -17.51
N HIS A 711 16.06 -18.03 -16.30
CA HIS A 711 16.56 -19.39 -16.12
C HIS A 711 16.02 -20.09 -14.87
N LEU A 712 16.12 -21.42 -14.88
CA LEU A 712 16.05 -22.26 -13.70
C LEU A 712 17.27 -23.17 -13.64
N TRP A 713 17.73 -23.43 -12.42
CA TRP A 713 18.72 -24.47 -12.14
C TRP A 713 17.98 -25.77 -11.83
N TYR A 714 18.25 -26.82 -12.59
CA TYR A 714 17.88 -28.18 -12.23
C TYR A 714 19.06 -28.87 -11.57
N VAL A 715 18.82 -29.47 -10.40
CA VAL A 715 19.85 -30.07 -9.57
C VAL A 715 19.51 -31.53 -9.32
N THR A 716 20.49 -32.40 -9.52
CA THR A 716 20.43 -33.83 -9.23
C THR A 716 21.59 -34.18 -8.31
N ILE A 717 21.30 -34.78 -7.15
CA ILE A 717 22.31 -35.14 -6.14
C ILE A 717 22.17 -36.62 -5.74
N ASN A 718 23.31 -37.30 -5.67
CA ASN A 718 23.46 -38.62 -5.05
C ASN A 718 24.74 -38.63 -4.18
N GLN A 719 25.10 -39.76 -3.59
CA GLN A 719 26.25 -39.86 -2.69
C GLN A 719 27.60 -39.46 -3.35
N LYS A 720 27.76 -39.66 -4.67
CA LYS A 720 29.03 -39.48 -5.39
C LYS A 720 29.11 -38.20 -6.20
N GLU A 721 27.99 -37.72 -6.73
CA GLU A 721 27.99 -36.56 -7.62
C GLU A 721 26.82 -35.60 -7.36
N ILE A 722 27.10 -34.33 -7.66
CA ILE A 722 26.10 -33.26 -7.71
C ILE A 722 26.17 -32.68 -9.13
N LEU A 723 25.07 -32.80 -9.85
CA LEU A 723 24.89 -32.28 -11.19
C LEU A 723 23.97 -31.06 -11.12
N VAL A 724 24.45 -29.92 -11.60
CA VAL A 724 23.74 -28.64 -11.63
C VAL A 724 23.67 -28.16 -13.07
N GLU A 725 22.46 -27.98 -13.61
CA GLU A 725 22.23 -27.68 -15.02
C GLU A 725 21.28 -26.47 -15.17
N ALA A 726 21.65 -25.48 -15.99
CA ALA A 726 20.84 -24.29 -16.23
C ALA A 726 20.01 -24.43 -17.51
N PHE A 727 18.71 -24.15 -17.41
CA PHE A 727 17.76 -24.22 -18.51
C PHE A 727 17.12 -22.86 -18.78
N ALA A 728 17.01 -22.49 -20.06
CA ALA A 728 16.35 -21.28 -20.54
C ALA A 728 14.84 -21.54 -20.81
N PRO A 729 14.01 -20.50 -21.09
CA PRO A 729 12.56 -20.66 -21.21
C PRO A 729 12.14 -21.51 -22.42
N ASP A 730 12.97 -21.59 -23.45
CA ASP A 730 12.81 -22.49 -24.60
C ASP A 730 13.03 -23.98 -24.26
N GLY A 731 13.45 -24.29 -23.02
CA GLY A 731 13.72 -25.65 -22.55
C GLY A 731 15.13 -26.14 -22.86
N ASN A 732 15.98 -25.32 -23.50
CA ASN A 732 17.35 -25.69 -23.81
C ASN A 732 18.26 -25.54 -22.58
N LYS A 733 19.10 -26.55 -22.35
CA LYS A 733 20.20 -26.46 -21.41
C LYS A 733 21.35 -25.65 -22.02
N PHE A 734 21.82 -24.65 -21.31
CA PHE A 734 22.91 -23.77 -21.78
C PHE A 734 24.12 -23.72 -20.84
N ASP A 735 24.01 -24.24 -19.62
CA ASP A 735 25.14 -24.41 -18.71
C ASP A 735 25.03 -25.69 -17.87
N LYS A 736 26.19 -26.20 -17.43
CA LYS A 736 26.30 -27.44 -16.67
C LYS A 736 27.53 -27.40 -15.78
N ILE A 737 27.39 -27.92 -14.57
CA ILE A 737 28.44 -28.11 -13.59
C ILE A 737 28.28 -29.54 -13.06
N LYS A 738 29.38 -30.29 -12.97
CA LYS A 738 29.43 -31.59 -12.30
C LYS A 738 30.48 -31.50 -11.20
N TYR A 739 30.04 -31.67 -9.96
CA TYR A 739 30.90 -31.79 -8.80
C TYR A 739 30.96 -33.26 -8.41
N VAL A 740 32.15 -33.80 -8.20
CA VAL A 740 32.35 -35.20 -7.77
C VAL A 740 32.88 -35.21 -6.34
N ARG A 741 32.23 -35.94 -5.45
CA ARG A 741 32.70 -36.14 -4.07
C ARG A 741 33.84 -37.16 -4.08
N ASN A 742 34.98 -36.76 -3.52
CA ASN A 742 36.12 -37.63 -3.24
C ASN A 742 35.85 -38.53 -2.01
#